data_AF-A0A4R9EQ28-F1
#
_entry.id   AF-A0A4R9EQ28-F1
#
_cell.length_a   1.000
_cell.length_b   1.000
_cell.length_c   1.000
_cell.angle_alpha   90.00
_cell.angle_beta   90.00
_cell.angle_gamma   90.00
#
_symmetry.space_group_name_H-M   'P 1'
#
loop_
_entity.id
_entity.type
_entity.pdbx_description
1 polymer ?
#
loop_
_entity_poly.entity_id
_entity_poly.type
_entity_poly.pdbx_seq_one_letter_code
_entity_poly.pdbx_strand_id
1 'polypeptide(L)'
;MLRLTAGLHAVWQGLDGGPVLIGGCDIAVDRSSLRFTAHRADARRARQTFRLWPETGQTRSALEVSFPTELGFAFSSHRAGTDLFTTGGLARTRLDRPRTAAGHRIDCSLRVTYQLLHGADGVELSLDSEESDEDLGGRVTSMALALSNALLTTTPPFRLSLSGPLAPTGGLDSGELELFFRLRHLLPTLPDPYAANFSPLPGPSVPDDAARVRARVAWSTAQEAWLTIELRPATGTVGESGSVEIPAALVPTPVTLPVEDEVADEEDGELGADLPGQFDNWLVIRHRSGLALLDVSSSADQLGVSVALPSGSERAPFTVESLSLHTEASNTLVFLLPQFQWEPVRNRANPLTGDKNGMLKFRSDGGPTLMGARPVTPSVTLVPVTPVHVANEILRAHELDDAHAAVLFTLPFGMKAVAELNPIDRRYEEPPTLRMLHARFVGFTGAAQLSLRAGTLAKSGHGEEPGSPPPTHLAGRAWQSKTFSPTGPPNATPTSVLGILRGDFNSTFAREVPLSRIDFGGYGASLVSRWVNDSEAAVQVSQVMFDGYQGRTAFERIQLTTILEPCDAVLVRTITLERYGSGAVVRWDSGWEATTPGLFQHPKADHVVHPGVVRGMFDIREIRDTDHYVELAPDNGVEARMQAVYYDADVEIEGVQEGQGADGRVPVHHQLGFVQRIPLASPISSMGVGSLTPDQLKELFDREGPIGGPVDCTVTIGTSPHMMRVTGVYADNAGATIPGTSDPEFAVAVHGSPHLPAAGQWSVVRVDGTTKAVEPVDAQLGVPLIRRNAAAPGTPNTHPYRWADPKHLFTPDPDADYALLFAGETQRILYPRPKVGHDDTDITSDLEPRLADPYTMLRAGGLFPPVDEAMKLKAPYPLSLASGHLRLVPDEVSFQPPFGHAQRLVNGSAWTADAQYPGADAQSPGAKFTVKSAQDWTIAAARIHQQLAFGPMGAILTFVHDVQSPAVGATAFPKPEVRPGPALEPVAEVLDLLRNLVPTAEEDGLPGPLHVTSSFGGTTYRLAAVADFMLEGEQGEGVECGVGKVRGGLKLGADLVADVLAADVGGSVFLEITGSYQQLIIPAVYGGGELRFRIRGDASGAASVELDACTVGSVGGTLIPRLIELEATVKYGYFIGINNTGDAFQPGIVLGMSGRAMLLSGLLGFSLSVEGRLTVQRAQLDPAHPEDTTVTLRGDILVAGTVTVAWAVTKRKSFRTTYDVKVGWEMLLAGAKAGILPVP
;
A
#
# COMPACT_ATOMS: atom_id res chain seq x y z
N MET A 1 82.32 29.36 -69.83
CA MET A 1 82.61 28.26 -68.89
C MET A 1 84.03 27.78 -69.19
N LEU A 2 84.90 27.74 -68.19
CA LEU A 2 86.29 27.32 -68.26
C LEU A 2 86.44 26.04 -67.42
N ARG A 3 86.91 24.96 -68.03
CA ARG A 3 87.23 23.72 -67.30
C ARG A 3 88.72 23.71 -66.97
N LEU A 4 89.04 23.57 -65.68
CA LEU A 4 90.41 23.52 -65.18
C LEU A 4 90.77 22.11 -64.71
N THR A 5 92.04 21.76 -64.87
CA THR A 5 92.65 20.57 -64.24
C THR A 5 92.99 20.83 -62.77
N ALA A 6 93.40 19.80 -62.03
CA ALA A 6 93.81 19.93 -60.62
C ALA A 6 94.94 20.98 -60.42
N GLY A 7 94.94 21.65 -59.26
CA GLY A 7 95.97 22.63 -58.88
C GLY A 7 95.47 23.80 -58.02
N LEU A 8 94.16 24.01 -57.94
CA LEU A 8 93.55 25.00 -57.04
C LEU A 8 93.44 24.44 -55.61
N HIS A 9 93.41 25.34 -54.64
CA HIS A 9 93.16 25.00 -53.25
C HIS A 9 92.18 26.00 -52.63
N ALA A 10 91.38 25.54 -51.68
CA ALA A 10 90.38 26.34 -50.98
C ALA A 10 90.67 26.40 -49.48
N VAL A 11 90.50 27.58 -48.91
CA VAL A 11 90.53 27.84 -47.45
C VAL A 11 89.35 28.74 -47.16
N TRP A 12 88.63 28.45 -46.08
CA TRP A 12 87.55 29.30 -45.59
C TRP A 12 87.69 29.52 -44.09
N GLN A 13 86.89 30.46 -43.58
CA GLN A 13 86.94 30.90 -42.18
C GLN A 13 86.70 29.73 -41.22
N GLY A 14 87.64 29.52 -40.30
CA GLY A 14 87.57 28.48 -39.27
C GLY A 14 88.02 27.08 -39.70
N LEU A 15 88.50 26.89 -40.94
CA LEU A 15 89.03 25.63 -41.42
C LEU A 15 90.40 25.30 -40.78
N ASP A 16 90.52 24.11 -40.19
CA ASP A 16 91.75 23.55 -39.61
C ASP A 16 92.22 22.31 -40.38
N GLY A 17 93.52 21.99 -40.30
CA GLY A 17 94.12 20.83 -40.98
C GLY A 17 94.69 21.08 -42.39
N GLY A 18 94.71 22.33 -42.84
CA GLY A 18 95.34 22.78 -44.10
C GLY A 18 94.35 23.05 -45.25
N PRO A 19 94.83 23.59 -46.38
CA PRO A 19 93.98 23.94 -47.51
C PRO A 19 93.42 22.70 -48.22
N VAL A 20 92.14 22.76 -48.62
CA VAL A 20 91.47 21.69 -49.37
C VAL A 20 91.92 21.72 -50.82
N LEU A 21 92.45 20.60 -51.33
CA LEU A 21 92.94 20.52 -52.70
C LEU A 21 91.77 20.29 -53.65
N ILE A 22 91.56 21.21 -54.60
CA ILE A 22 90.49 21.10 -55.58
C ILE A 22 90.99 20.33 -56.80
N GLY A 23 90.22 19.30 -57.18
CA GLY A 23 90.46 18.53 -58.40
C GLY A 23 90.05 19.31 -59.65
N GLY A 24 89.60 18.59 -60.69
CA GLY A 24 89.03 19.24 -61.88
C GLY A 24 87.78 20.04 -61.53
N CYS A 25 87.72 21.30 -61.97
CA CYS A 25 86.62 22.21 -61.66
C CYS A 25 86.15 22.98 -62.89
N ASP A 26 84.87 23.35 -62.90
CA ASP A 26 84.25 24.17 -63.92
C ASP A 26 83.97 25.56 -63.34
N ILE A 27 84.50 26.59 -64.01
CA ILE A 27 84.26 28.00 -63.69
C ILE A 27 83.28 28.56 -64.72
N ALA A 28 82.10 28.97 -64.28
CA ALA A 28 81.15 29.73 -65.08
C ALA A 28 81.19 31.20 -64.66
N VAL A 29 81.26 32.10 -65.63
CA VAL A 29 81.21 33.54 -65.39
C VAL A 29 80.15 34.11 -66.31
N ASP A 30 79.22 34.87 -65.74
CA ASP A 30 78.26 35.68 -66.48
C ASP A 30 78.29 37.14 -65.98
N ARG A 31 77.40 38.00 -66.48
CA ARG A 31 77.37 39.44 -66.10
C ARG A 31 76.98 39.68 -64.63
N SER A 32 76.45 38.67 -63.96
CA SER A 32 75.83 38.76 -62.64
C SER A 32 76.49 37.87 -61.58
N SER A 33 77.19 36.81 -61.98
CA SER A 33 77.78 35.85 -61.08
C SER A 33 79.06 35.18 -61.60
N LEU A 34 79.94 34.84 -60.66
CA LEU A 34 81.05 33.91 -60.81
C LEU A 34 80.63 32.63 -60.07
N ARG A 35 80.53 31.49 -60.76
CA ARG A 35 80.26 30.19 -60.15
C ARG A 35 81.43 29.24 -60.39
N PHE A 36 81.80 28.55 -59.33
CA PHE A 36 82.86 27.57 -59.27
C PHE A 36 82.27 26.26 -58.78
N THR A 37 82.38 25.19 -59.56
CA THR A 37 81.90 23.87 -59.16
C THR A 37 83.00 22.84 -59.41
N ALA A 38 83.39 22.11 -58.37
CA ALA A 38 84.28 20.96 -58.47
C ALA A 38 83.55 19.71 -58.01
N HIS A 39 83.62 18.65 -58.81
CA HIS A 39 82.97 17.37 -58.49
C HIS A 39 83.82 16.50 -57.55
N ARG A 40 85.12 16.82 -57.40
CA ARG A 40 86.02 16.18 -56.44
C ARG A 40 86.99 17.20 -55.86
N ALA A 41 87.05 17.26 -54.53
CA ALA A 41 88.09 17.91 -53.77
C ALA A 41 88.60 16.97 -52.66
N ASP A 42 89.90 17.00 -52.36
CA ASP A 42 90.53 16.22 -51.28
C ASP A 42 90.62 17.06 -50.00
N ALA A 43 89.80 16.69 -49.02
CA ALA A 43 89.72 17.35 -47.73
C ALA A 43 89.99 16.39 -46.55
N ARG A 44 90.75 15.30 -46.77
CA ARG A 44 90.98 14.23 -45.76
C ARG A 44 91.48 14.70 -44.39
N ARG A 45 92.18 15.85 -44.36
CA ARG A 45 92.73 16.44 -43.12
C ARG A 45 91.90 17.61 -42.61
N ALA A 46 90.99 18.13 -43.42
CA ALA A 46 90.23 19.32 -43.11
C ALA A 46 89.15 19.02 -42.07
N ARG A 47 89.10 19.85 -41.03
CA ARG A 47 88.08 19.81 -39.98
C ARG A 47 87.72 21.22 -39.58
N GLN A 48 86.53 21.38 -39.04
CA GLN A 48 86.10 22.65 -38.47
C GLN A 48 85.32 22.41 -37.20
N THR A 49 85.74 23.03 -36.10
CA THR A 49 85.04 22.93 -34.82
C THR A 49 84.38 24.26 -34.49
N PHE A 50 83.05 24.24 -34.41
CA PHE A 50 82.24 25.36 -33.99
C PHE A 50 82.03 25.31 -32.47
N ARG A 51 82.46 26.35 -31.78
CA ARG A 51 82.12 26.55 -30.36
C ARG A 51 80.79 27.29 -30.29
N LEU A 52 79.80 26.68 -29.65
CA LEU A 52 78.45 27.21 -29.48
C LEU A 52 78.38 27.94 -28.12
N TRP A 53 77.40 27.65 -27.27
CA TRP A 53 77.28 28.24 -25.92
C TRP A 53 78.19 27.57 -24.86
N PRO A 54 78.47 28.24 -23.72
CA PRO A 54 79.15 27.63 -22.59
C PRO A 54 78.22 26.73 -21.78
N GLU A 55 78.81 25.71 -21.20
CA GLU A 55 78.15 24.76 -20.31
C GLU A 55 78.32 25.21 -18.85
N THR A 56 77.72 24.49 -17.89
CA THR A 56 78.01 24.68 -16.46
C THR A 56 79.47 24.28 -16.14
N GLY A 57 80.40 25.25 -16.19
CA GLY A 57 81.83 25.06 -15.93
C GLY A 57 82.74 25.80 -16.92
N GLN A 58 83.93 25.26 -17.21
CA GLN A 58 84.85 25.80 -18.23
C GLN A 58 84.69 25.16 -19.63
N THR A 59 83.75 24.24 -19.81
CA THR A 59 83.50 23.55 -21.08
C THR A 59 82.45 24.29 -21.93
N ARG A 60 82.55 24.20 -23.26
CA ARG A 60 81.55 24.74 -24.21
C ARG A 60 80.96 23.61 -25.05
N SER A 61 79.68 23.71 -25.35
CA SER A 61 79.03 22.87 -26.36
C SER A 61 79.67 23.14 -27.72
N ALA A 62 79.90 22.09 -28.50
CA ALA A 62 80.64 22.19 -29.76
C ALA A 62 80.09 21.25 -30.84
N LEU A 63 80.33 21.64 -32.10
CA LEU A 63 80.02 20.83 -33.28
C LEU A 63 81.27 20.75 -34.16
N GLU A 64 81.77 19.55 -34.42
CA GLU A 64 82.89 19.32 -35.35
C GLU A 64 82.36 18.83 -36.69
N VAL A 65 82.66 19.54 -37.78
CA VAL A 65 82.46 19.06 -39.15
C VAL A 65 83.76 18.49 -39.67
N SER A 66 83.71 17.25 -40.11
CA SER A 66 84.79 16.59 -40.86
C SER A 66 84.37 16.42 -42.31
N PHE A 67 85.31 16.59 -43.24
CA PHE A 67 85.03 16.53 -44.66
C PHE A 67 85.49 15.18 -45.24
N PRO A 68 84.70 14.54 -46.13
CA PRO A 68 85.06 13.23 -46.67
C PRO A 68 86.28 13.32 -47.60
N THR A 69 86.85 12.16 -47.94
CA THR A 69 88.05 12.05 -48.80
C THR A 69 87.85 12.65 -50.19
N GLU A 70 86.65 12.50 -50.76
CA GLU A 70 86.23 13.17 -51.98
C GLU A 70 84.86 13.82 -51.70
N LEU A 71 84.74 15.12 -51.99
CA LEU A 71 83.49 15.89 -51.85
C LEU A 71 83.20 16.72 -53.10
N GLY A 72 81.91 17.03 -53.28
CA GLY A 72 81.46 18.11 -54.15
C GLY A 72 81.70 19.47 -53.50
N PHE A 73 82.19 20.42 -54.28
CA PHE A 73 82.52 21.76 -53.84
C PHE A 73 81.83 22.75 -54.78
N ALA A 74 81.01 23.65 -54.24
CA ALA A 74 80.38 24.72 -55.00
C ALA A 74 80.65 26.06 -54.32
N PHE A 75 81.04 27.05 -55.11
CA PHE A 75 81.19 28.43 -54.66
C PHE A 75 80.56 29.34 -55.71
N SER A 76 79.82 30.36 -55.30
CA SER A 76 79.30 31.38 -56.21
C SER A 76 79.40 32.76 -55.59
N SER A 77 79.99 33.70 -56.31
CA SER A 77 80.06 35.11 -55.96
C SER A 77 79.13 35.90 -56.88
N HIS A 78 78.25 36.71 -56.29
CA HIS A 78 77.29 37.52 -57.02
C HIS A 78 77.69 38.99 -57.00
N ARG A 79 77.46 39.69 -58.12
CA ARG A 79 77.74 41.14 -58.24
C ARG A 79 77.01 41.99 -57.19
N ALA A 80 75.91 41.48 -56.63
CA ALA A 80 75.16 42.09 -55.54
C ALA A 80 75.91 42.11 -54.19
N GLY A 81 77.13 41.56 -54.11
CA GLY A 81 77.96 41.56 -52.89
C GLY A 81 77.70 40.35 -51.99
N THR A 82 77.25 39.24 -52.56
CA THR A 82 76.92 38.02 -51.81
C THR A 82 77.72 36.85 -52.36
N ASP A 83 78.48 36.18 -51.49
CA ASP A 83 79.21 34.97 -51.83
C ASP A 83 78.60 33.78 -51.09
N LEU A 84 78.34 32.69 -51.80
CA LEU A 84 77.82 31.44 -51.25
C LEU A 84 78.85 30.34 -51.48
N PHE A 85 79.19 29.64 -50.40
CA PHE A 85 79.96 28.41 -50.43
C PHE A 85 79.08 27.25 -49.97
N THR A 86 79.10 26.13 -50.69
CA THR A 86 78.35 24.92 -50.36
C THR A 86 79.23 23.69 -50.54
N THR A 87 79.23 22.80 -49.56
CA THR A 87 79.85 21.48 -49.66
C THR A 87 79.17 20.45 -48.78
N GLY A 88 79.52 19.17 -48.92
CA GLY A 88 79.07 18.11 -48.01
C GLY A 88 80.07 17.87 -46.87
N GLY A 89 79.57 17.60 -45.67
CA GLY A 89 80.37 17.28 -44.50
C GLY A 89 79.70 16.24 -43.60
N LEU A 90 80.44 15.75 -42.62
CA LEU A 90 79.96 14.91 -41.54
C LEU A 90 80.07 15.70 -40.23
N ALA A 91 78.92 16.13 -39.70
CA ALA A 91 78.82 16.86 -38.44
C ALA A 91 78.76 15.89 -37.26
N ARG A 92 79.59 16.13 -36.24
CA ARG A 92 79.61 15.42 -34.96
C ARG A 92 79.34 16.41 -33.84
N THR A 93 78.27 16.19 -33.10
CA THR A 93 77.87 17.07 -32.01
C THR A 93 78.46 16.63 -30.68
N ARG A 94 78.70 17.61 -29.80
CA ARG A 94 79.00 17.44 -28.37
C ARG A 94 78.24 18.51 -27.60
N LEU A 95 77.02 18.18 -27.19
CA LEU A 95 76.07 19.15 -26.64
C LEU A 95 75.78 18.85 -25.17
N ASP A 96 75.62 19.88 -24.35
CA ASP A 96 75.13 19.73 -22.97
C ASP A 96 73.59 19.73 -22.88
N ARG A 97 72.89 20.13 -23.93
CA ARG A 97 71.42 20.14 -24.05
C ARG A 97 70.99 19.96 -25.53
N PRO A 98 69.92 19.22 -25.83
CA PRO A 98 69.12 18.40 -24.91
C PRO A 98 69.91 17.22 -24.32
N ARG A 99 69.45 16.69 -23.18
CA ARG A 99 70.01 15.50 -22.53
C ARG A 99 69.00 14.36 -22.58
N THR A 100 69.50 13.13 -22.59
CA THR A 100 68.67 11.95 -22.35
C THR A 100 68.10 12.00 -20.93
N ALA A 101 67.01 11.27 -20.67
CA ALA A 101 66.41 11.13 -19.34
C ALA A 101 67.40 10.56 -18.29
N ALA A 102 68.42 9.81 -18.72
CA ALA A 102 69.50 9.32 -17.86
C ALA A 102 70.61 10.37 -17.61
N GLY A 103 70.44 11.60 -18.07
CA GLY A 103 71.40 12.69 -17.90
C GLY A 103 72.57 12.68 -18.89
N HIS A 104 72.64 11.71 -19.81
CA HIS A 104 73.69 11.64 -20.83
C HIS A 104 73.51 12.70 -21.91
N ARG A 105 74.62 13.15 -22.48
CA ARG A 105 74.68 14.01 -23.67
C ARG A 105 74.14 13.28 -24.89
N ILE A 106 73.62 14.04 -25.84
CA ILE A 106 73.17 13.54 -27.13
C ILE A 106 74.24 13.87 -28.17
N ASP A 107 75.07 12.88 -28.47
CA ASP A 107 76.06 12.96 -29.55
C ASP A 107 75.47 12.31 -30.80
N CYS A 108 75.43 13.05 -31.92
CA CYS A 108 74.98 12.54 -33.21
C CYS A 108 76.04 12.79 -34.29
N SER A 109 76.06 11.90 -35.28
CA SER A 109 76.96 11.98 -36.44
C SER A 109 76.13 11.97 -37.72
N LEU A 110 75.86 13.13 -38.30
CA LEU A 110 74.96 13.29 -39.45
C LEU A 110 75.67 13.90 -40.66
N ARG A 111 75.31 13.45 -41.86
CA ARG A 111 75.76 14.09 -43.10
C ARG A 111 75.03 15.42 -43.24
N VAL A 112 75.77 16.49 -43.45
CA VAL A 112 75.24 17.84 -43.57
C VAL A 112 75.68 18.49 -44.89
N THR A 113 74.80 19.29 -45.45
CA THR A 113 75.16 20.33 -46.40
C THR A 113 75.72 21.49 -45.59
N TYR A 114 77.00 21.75 -45.77
CA TYR A 114 77.74 22.83 -45.18
C TYR A 114 77.63 24.06 -46.07
N GLN A 115 77.10 25.17 -45.56
CA GLN A 115 76.95 26.42 -46.29
C GLN A 115 77.56 27.60 -45.53
N LEU A 116 78.30 28.44 -46.24
CA LEU A 116 78.70 29.77 -45.76
C LEU A 116 78.17 30.82 -46.73
N LEU A 117 77.42 31.76 -46.20
CA LEU A 117 76.93 32.92 -46.91
C LEU A 117 77.69 34.15 -46.43
N HIS A 118 78.48 34.77 -47.28
CA HIS A 118 79.14 36.04 -46.99
C HIS A 118 78.34 37.18 -47.62
N GLY A 119 78.00 38.19 -46.82
CA GLY A 119 77.27 39.39 -47.27
C GLY A 119 77.74 40.64 -46.52
N ALA A 120 76.95 41.71 -46.60
CA ALA A 120 77.26 43.00 -45.96
C ALA A 120 77.41 42.90 -44.43
N ASP A 121 76.69 41.96 -43.80
CA ASP A 121 76.64 41.79 -42.34
C ASP A 121 77.65 40.75 -41.81
N GLY A 122 78.50 40.19 -42.68
CA GLY A 122 79.52 39.20 -42.32
C GLY A 122 79.29 37.82 -42.94
N VAL A 123 79.80 36.77 -42.29
CA VAL A 123 79.66 35.37 -42.71
C VAL A 123 78.59 34.69 -41.86
N GLU A 124 77.56 34.15 -42.51
CA GLU A 124 76.53 33.32 -41.90
C GLU A 124 76.79 31.84 -42.23
N LEU A 125 76.72 30.99 -41.21
CA LEU A 125 76.82 29.54 -41.34
C LEU A 125 75.40 28.94 -41.41
N SER A 126 75.19 28.01 -42.33
CA SER A 126 74.07 27.05 -42.27
C SER A 126 74.60 25.64 -42.43
N LEU A 127 74.21 24.73 -41.54
CA LEU A 127 74.42 23.30 -41.68
C LEU A 127 73.06 22.64 -41.70
N ASP A 128 72.75 21.89 -42.74
CA ASP A 128 71.47 21.19 -42.85
C ASP A 128 71.69 19.75 -43.29
N SER A 129 71.21 18.79 -42.50
CA SER A 129 71.23 17.38 -42.91
C SER A 129 70.00 17.03 -43.74
N GLU A 130 70.17 16.17 -44.73
CA GLU A 130 69.05 15.45 -45.36
C GLU A 130 68.44 14.46 -44.35
N GLU A 131 67.17 14.10 -44.52
CA GLU A 131 66.54 13.08 -43.68
C GLU A 131 67.25 11.74 -43.92
N SER A 132 67.85 11.16 -42.87
CA SER A 132 68.48 9.85 -42.98
C SER A 132 67.42 8.74 -42.96
N ASP A 133 67.25 8.06 -44.09
CA ASP A 133 66.43 6.83 -44.24
C ASP A 133 67.22 5.54 -43.95
N GLU A 134 68.54 5.63 -43.73
CA GLU A 134 69.44 4.46 -43.61
C GLU A 134 69.11 3.49 -42.44
N ASP A 135 68.19 3.83 -41.54
CA ASP A 135 67.90 3.09 -40.31
C ASP A 135 66.55 2.33 -40.28
N LEU A 136 65.78 2.29 -41.38
CA LEU A 136 64.47 1.61 -41.42
C LEU A 136 64.53 0.06 -41.32
N GLY A 137 65.72 -0.55 -41.32
CA GLY A 137 65.90 -2.01 -41.32
C GLY A 137 66.70 -2.61 -40.15
N GLY A 138 67.26 -1.79 -39.25
CA GLY A 138 68.10 -2.23 -38.13
C GLY A 138 67.42 -2.02 -36.77
N ARG A 139 67.83 -2.77 -35.73
CA ARG A 139 67.30 -2.63 -34.36
C ARG A 139 67.84 -1.33 -33.73
N VAL A 140 67.28 -0.18 -34.11
CA VAL A 140 67.66 1.15 -33.59
C VAL A 140 67.47 1.20 -32.08
N THR A 141 68.54 1.48 -31.34
CA THR A 141 68.50 1.69 -29.88
C THR A 141 67.74 2.98 -29.57
N SER A 142 66.54 2.85 -29.02
CA SER A 142 65.75 3.99 -28.52
C SER A 142 66.46 4.70 -27.37
N MET A 143 66.22 6.01 -27.26
CA MET A 143 66.54 6.82 -26.10
C MET A 143 65.28 7.47 -25.56
N ALA A 144 65.36 8.16 -24.42
CA ALA A 144 64.26 8.94 -23.88
C ALA A 144 64.69 10.37 -23.55
N LEU A 145 63.81 11.33 -23.79
CA LEU A 145 63.90 12.72 -23.34
C LEU A 145 62.86 12.94 -22.23
N ALA A 146 63.25 13.59 -21.15
CA ALA A 146 62.34 13.88 -20.04
C ALA A 146 61.81 15.33 -20.13
N LEU A 147 60.50 15.46 -20.03
CA LEU A 147 59.78 16.70 -19.71
C LEU A 147 59.50 16.74 -18.20
N SER A 148 58.98 17.86 -17.69
CA SER A 148 58.61 18.00 -16.27
C SER A 148 57.52 17.01 -15.81
N ASN A 149 56.66 16.58 -16.73
CA ASN A 149 55.50 15.70 -16.50
C ASN A 149 55.26 14.67 -17.63
N ALA A 150 56.30 14.35 -18.40
CA ALA A 150 56.23 13.27 -19.39
C ALA A 150 57.61 12.74 -19.81
N LEU A 151 57.64 11.51 -20.32
CA LEU A 151 58.80 10.87 -20.94
C LEU A 151 58.53 10.63 -22.43
N LEU A 152 59.39 11.19 -23.29
CA LEU A 152 59.34 11.01 -24.74
C LEU A 152 60.37 9.97 -25.15
N THR A 153 59.92 8.77 -25.54
CA THR A 153 60.81 7.74 -26.10
C THR A 153 61.01 8.01 -27.58
N THR A 154 62.25 8.21 -28.01
CA THR A 154 62.59 8.60 -29.37
C THR A 154 63.69 7.74 -29.98
N THR A 155 63.90 7.86 -31.28
CA THR A 155 65.15 7.43 -31.94
C THR A 155 66.30 8.38 -31.60
N PRO A 156 67.55 8.05 -31.98
CA PRO A 156 68.61 9.04 -32.25
C PRO A 156 68.16 10.20 -33.15
N PRO A 157 68.79 11.39 -33.06
CA PRO A 157 68.53 12.47 -33.99
C PRO A 157 68.77 11.99 -35.43
N PHE A 158 67.77 12.15 -36.29
CA PHE A 158 67.86 11.79 -37.71
C PHE A 158 68.06 13.01 -38.62
N ARG A 159 67.83 14.21 -38.08
CA ARG A 159 68.08 15.48 -38.77
C ARG A 159 68.62 16.53 -37.80
N LEU A 160 69.53 17.36 -38.29
CA LEU A 160 70.15 18.50 -37.62
C LEU A 160 70.11 19.72 -38.54
N SER A 161 69.78 20.87 -37.97
CA SER A 161 69.99 22.19 -38.59
C SER A 161 70.76 23.09 -37.61
N LEU A 162 71.81 23.77 -38.07
CA LEU A 162 72.53 24.79 -37.30
C LEU A 162 72.66 26.04 -38.16
N SER A 163 72.22 27.19 -37.64
CA SER A 163 72.39 28.47 -38.31
C SER A 163 72.89 29.56 -37.36
N GLY A 164 73.62 30.52 -37.92
CA GLY A 164 74.01 31.74 -37.19
C GLY A 164 75.27 32.42 -37.73
N PRO A 165 75.58 33.63 -37.25
CA PRO A 165 76.76 34.37 -37.67
C PRO A 165 78.05 33.71 -37.18
N LEU A 166 78.98 33.48 -38.10
CA LEU A 166 80.28 32.87 -37.83
C LEU A 166 81.30 33.95 -37.47
N ALA A 167 81.78 33.94 -36.22
CA ALA A 167 82.83 34.84 -35.76
C ALA A 167 84.19 34.53 -36.42
N PRO A 168 85.10 35.51 -36.59
CA PRO A 168 86.43 35.29 -37.15
C PRO A 168 87.26 34.23 -36.39
N THR A 169 86.95 34.04 -35.11
CA THR A 169 87.57 33.05 -34.21
C THR A 169 87.01 31.63 -34.39
N GLY A 170 86.02 31.42 -35.27
CA GLY A 170 85.39 30.13 -35.56
C GLY A 170 84.24 29.74 -34.61
N GLY A 171 83.79 30.63 -33.73
CA GLY A 171 82.65 30.41 -32.83
C GLY A 171 81.33 30.99 -33.35
N LEU A 172 80.21 30.54 -32.77
CA LEU A 172 78.89 31.14 -32.95
C LEU A 172 78.42 31.77 -31.63
N ASP A 173 78.55 33.10 -31.53
CA ASP A 173 78.15 33.84 -30.32
C ASP A 173 76.64 34.09 -30.23
N SER A 174 75.92 33.94 -31.34
CA SER A 174 74.46 33.83 -31.43
C SER A 174 74.10 32.79 -32.49
N GLY A 175 72.91 32.21 -32.41
CA GLY A 175 72.49 31.21 -33.39
C GLY A 175 71.37 30.31 -32.88
N GLU A 176 71.09 29.30 -33.70
CA GLU A 176 70.04 28.33 -33.48
C GLU A 176 70.49 26.94 -33.91
N LEU A 177 70.27 25.95 -33.05
CA LEU A 177 70.49 24.54 -33.33
C LEU A 177 69.17 23.78 -33.18
N GLU A 178 68.73 23.09 -34.22
CA GLU A 178 67.57 22.19 -34.20
C GLU A 178 68.01 20.73 -34.36
N LEU A 179 67.46 19.85 -33.53
CA LEU A 179 67.57 18.40 -33.64
C LEU A 179 66.18 17.79 -33.78
N PHE A 180 66.01 16.88 -34.73
CA PHE A 180 64.75 16.16 -34.95
C PHE A 180 64.89 14.69 -34.60
N PHE A 181 63.89 14.19 -33.88
CA PHE A 181 63.80 12.80 -33.44
C PHE A 181 62.47 12.21 -33.87
N ARG A 182 62.43 10.91 -34.14
CA ARG A 182 61.18 10.18 -34.37
C ARG A 182 60.59 9.77 -33.02
N LEU A 183 59.32 10.10 -32.76
CA LEU A 183 58.63 9.76 -31.52
C LEU A 183 58.10 8.32 -31.60
N ARG A 184 58.50 7.48 -30.65
CA ARG A 184 58.02 6.09 -30.54
C ARG A 184 56.99 5.89 -29.44
N HIS A 185 57.08 6.66 -28.36
CA HIS A 185 56.13 6.59 -27.26
C HIS A 185 56.14 7.88 -26.45
N LEU A 186 54.96 8.37 -26.06
CA LEU A 186 54.78 9.48 -25.14
C LEU A 186 54.11 8.95 -23.88
N LEU A 187 54.81 9.00 -22.76
CA LEU A 187 54.34 8.52 -21.46
C LEU A 187 54.15 9.71 -20.52
N PRO A 188 52.92 10.11 -20.17
CA PRO A 188 52.69 11.11 -19.12
C PRO A 188 53.18 10.61 -17.76
N THR A 189 53.79 11.49 -16.97
CA THR A 189 54.38 11.17 -15.66
C THR A 189 54.10 12.27 -14.64
N LEU A 190 54.14 11.95 -13.36
CA LEU A 190 54.25 12.93 -12.27
C LEU A 190 55.61 12.76 -11.57
N PRO A 191 56.03 13.70 -10.71
CA PRO A 191 57.17 13.47 -9.83
C PRO A 191 56.96 12.19 -9.02
N ASP A 192 57.95 11.28 -9.05
CA ASP A 192 57.87 10.01 -8.35
C ASP A 192 57.84 10.17 -6.82
N PRO A 193 57.08 9.32 -6.09
CA PRO A 193 56.21 8.26 -6.60
C PRO A 193 54.82 8.75 -7.07
N TYR A 194 54.30 8.13 -8.13
CA TYR A 194 52.91 8.28 -8.58
C TYR A 194 52.28 6.94 -8.97
N ALA A 195 50.95 6.89 -9.02
CA ALA A 195 50.19 5.76 -9.56
C ALA A 195 49.50 6.14 -10.87
N ALA A 196 49.33 5.17 -11.77
CA ALA A 196 48.71 5.37 -13.09
C ALA A 196 47.68 4.27 -13.38
N ASN A 197 46.63 4.58 -14.14
CA ASN A 197 45.66 3.57 -14.62
C ASN A 197 46.10 2.87 -15.92
N PHE A 198 47.35 3.03 -16.34
CA PHE A 198 47.87 2.44 -17.58
C PHE A 198 49.22 1.75 -17.35
N SER A 199 49.56 0.84 -18.25
CA SER A 199 50.89 0.25 -18.28
C SER A 199 51.88 1.23 -18.92
N PRO A 200 53.09 1.42 -18.35
CA PRO A 200 54.13 2.25 -18.97
C PRO A 200 54.78 1.61 -20.21
N LEU A 201 54.35 0.39 -20.57
CA LEU A 201 54.81 -0.29 -21.77
C LEU A 201 54.06 0.23 -23.00
N PRO A 202 54.77 0.44 -24.13
CA PRO A 202 54.13 0.87 -25.37
C PRO A 202 53.12 -0.18 -25.88
N GLY A 203 52.06 0.30 -26.53
CA GLY A 203 51.06 -0.52 -27.23
C GLY A 203 51.60 -1.18 -28.50
N PRO A 204 50.72 -1.76 -29.36
CA PRO A 204 51.13 -2.37 -30.63
C PRO A 204 51.92 -1.40 -31.52
N SER A 205 52.86 -1.94 -32.30
CA SER A 205 53.85 -1.19 -33.07
C SER A 205 53.26 -0.04 -33.91
N VAL A 206 53.62 1.18 -33.56
CA VAL A 206 53.35 2.38 -34.36
C VAL A 206 54.43 2.51 -35.44
N PRO A 207 54.10 2.95 -36.67
CA PRO A 207 55.11 3.30 -37.66
C PRO A 207 56.12 4.31 -37.11
N ASP A 208 57.41 4.09 -37.36
CA ASP A 208 58.51 4.89 -36.79
C ASP A 208 58.46 6.38 -37.18
N ASP A 209 57.64 6.81 -38.15
CA ASP A 209 57.50 8.22 -38.54
C ASP A 209 56.05 8.72 -38.36
N ALA A 210 55.40 8.37 -37.26
CA ALA A 210 54.01 8.80 -36.98
C ALA A 210 53.93 10.19 -36.33
N ALA A 211 54.94 10.56 -35.53
CA ALA A 211 55.13 11.89 -34.97
C ALA A 211 56.63 12.16 -34.75
N ARG A 212 57.00 13.44 -34.69
CA ARG A 212 58.39 13.91 -34.57
C ARG A 212 58.52 14.80 -33.34
N VAL A 213 59.69 14.76 -32.71
CA VAL A 213 60.08 15.69 -31.65
C VAL A 213 61.13 16.64 -32.21
N ARG A 214 60.90 17.95 -32.07
CA ARG A 214 61.88 18.99 -32.41
C ARG A 214 62.47 19.55 -31.13
N ALA A 215 63.78 19.40 -30.93
CA ALA A 215 64.50 20.09 -29.87
C ALA A 215 65.28 21.26 -30.46
N ARG A 216 64.94 22.48 -30.07
CA ARG A 216 65.57 23.71 -30.56
C ARG A 216 66.34 24.37 -29.42
N VAL A 217 67.61 24.64 -29.63
CA VAL A 217 68.44 25.44 -28.74
C VAL A 217 68.73 26.75 -29.44
N ALA A 218 68.22 27.86 -28.92
CA ALA A 218 68.46 29.18 -29.47
C ALA A 218 69.23 30.03 -28.45
N TRP A 219 70.10 30.91 -28.93
CA TRP A 219 70.87 31.83 -28.09
C TRP A 219 71.06 33.18 -28.79
N SER A 220 70.60 34.25 -28.14
CA SER A 220 70.83 35.65 -28.52
C SER A 220 72.25 36.10 -28.24
N THR A 221 72.79 35.61 -27.13
CA THR A 221 74.19 35.73 -26.73
C THR A 221 74.65 34.36 -26.26
N ALA A 222 75.96 34.07 -26.35
CA ALA A 222 76.48 32.76 -25.98
C ALA A 222 76.06 32.33 -24.56
N GLN A 223 75.84 33.25 -23.62
CA GLN A 223 75.44 32.93 -22.24
C GLN A 223 73.95 32.60 -22.05
N GLU A 224 73.10 32.92 -23.03
CA GLU A 224 71.63 32.84 -22.94
C GLU A 224 71.04 31.73 -23.81
N ALA A 225 71.65 30.54 -23.78
CA ALA A 225 71.14 29.39 -24.52
C ALA A 225 69.94 28.74 -23.81
N TRP A 226 68.77 28.74 -24.46
CA TRP A 226 67.53 28.16 -23.94
C TRP A 226 67.04 27.04 -24.87
N LEU A 227 66.47 25.99 -24.27
CA LEU A 227 65.97 24.80 -24.97
C LEU A 227 64.45 24.84 -25.06
N THR A 228 63.90 24.62 -26.24
CA THR A 228 62.51 24.20 -26.43
C THR A 228 62.42 22.81 -26.99
N ILE A 229 61.35 22.14 -26.62
CA ILE A 229 60.94 20.87 -27.21
C ILE A 229 59.53 21.06 -27.72
N GLU A 230 59.27 20.63 -28.95
CA GLU A 230 57.95 20.68 -29.58
C GLU A 230 57.61 19.32 -30.18
N LEU A 231 56.33 18.95 -30.11
CA LEU A 231 55.77 17.85 -30.88
C LEU A 231 55.40 18.34 -32.28
N ARG A 232 55.66 17.54 -33.30
CA ARG A 232 55.31 17.83 -34.70
C ARG A 232 54.65 16.61 -35.33
N PRO A 233 53.54 16.76 -36.08
CA PRO A 233 52.98 15.65 -36.83
C PRO A 233 53.90 15.30 -38.01
N ALA A 234 53.89 14.05 -38.46
CA ALA A 234 54.74 13.60 -39.57
C ALA A 234 54.33 14.18 -40.93
N THR A 235 53.03 14.44 -41.13
CA THR A 235 52.48 15.16 -42.28
C THR A 235 51.73 16.40 -41.79
N GLY A 236 52.06 17.56 -42.36
CA GLY A 236 51.61 18.85 -41.87
C GLY A 236 50.11 19.08 -42.02
N THR A 237 49.36 18.87 -40.94
CA THR A 237 48.13 19.59 -40.64
C THR A 237 48.12 19.91 -39.15
N VAL A 238 48.26 21.19 -38.82
CA VAL A 238 47.96 21.72 -37.48
C VAL A 238 46.43 21.77 -37.39
N GLY A 239 45.83 21.16 -36.37
CA GLY A 239 44.39 21.21 -36.14
C GLY A 239 43.91 22.63 -35.82
N GLU A 240 42.62 22.90 -36.02
CA GLU A 240 41.98 24.21 -35.76
C GLU A 240 42.10 24.68 -34.30
N SER A 241 42.48 23.80 -33.36
CA SER A 241 42.57 24.01 -31.92
C SER A 241 43.96 24.37 -31.39
N GLY A 242 45.00 24.50 -32.23
CA GLY A 242 46.35 24.86 -31.78
C GLY A 242 47.12 23.77 -31.02
N SER A 243 46.48 22.66 -30.64
CA SER A 243 47.14 21.44 -30.14
C SER A 243 47.74 20.61 -31.28
N VAL A 244 48.89 19.98 -31.04
CA VAL A 244 49.48 19.03 -31.99
C VAL A 244 48.86 17.66 -31.78
N GLU A 245 47.97 17.26 -32.67
CA GLU A 245 47.34 15.96 -32.58
C GLU A 245 48.33 14.85 -32.96
N ILE A 246 48.83 14.11 -31.97
CA ILE A 246 49.72 12.95 -32.18
C ILE A 246 48.91 11.65 -32.27
N PRO A 247 49.31 10.64 -33.03
CA PRO A 247 48.58 9.37 -33.08
C PRO A 247 48.34 8.74 -31.70
N ALA A 248 47.11 8.34 -31.40
CA ALA A 248 46.72 7.79 -30.09
C ALA A 248 47.48 6.49 -29.73
N ALA A 249 48.00 5.76 -30.73
CA ALA A 249 48.82 4.59 -30.51
C ALA A 249 50.20 4.92 -29.88
N LEU A 250 50.64 6.19 -29.90
CA LEU A 250 51.87 6.63 -29.26
C LEU A 250 51.71 6.85 -27.74
N VAL A 251 50.48 6.88 -27.22
CA VAL A 251 50.20 7.00 -25.77
C VAL A 251 49.77 5.66 -25.19
N PRO A 252 49.95 5.43 -23.87
CA PRO A 252 49.51 4.20 -23.22
C PRO A 252 48.01 3.96 -23.37
N THR A 253 47.59 2.70 -23.35
CA THR A 253 46.17 2.35 -23.28
C THR A 253 45.71 2.40 -21.80
N PRO A 254 44.75 3.26 -21.44
CA PRO A 254 44.23 3.31 -20.09
C PRO A 254 43.35 2.09 -19.78
N VAL A 255 43.40 1.64 -18.53
CA VAL A 255 42.35 0.82 -17.93
C VAL A 255 41.27 1.78 -17.42
N THR A 256 40.02 1.51 -17.80
CA THR A 256 38.87 2.30 -17.34
C THR A 256 38.89 2.42 -15.82
N LEU A 257 38.76 3.64 -15.31
CA LEU A 257 38.63 3.85 -13.88
C LEU A 257 37.38 3.12 -13.36
N PRO A 258 37.41 2.51 -12.16
CA PRO A 258 36.28 1.80 -11.59
C PRO A 258 35.22 2.80 -11.08
N VAL A 259 34.56 3.47 -12.02
CA VAL A 259 33.38 4.30 -11.76
C VAL A 259 32.18 3.38 -11.95
N GLU A 260 31.64 2.87 -10.86
CA GLU A 260 30.50 1.95 -10.89
C GLU A 260 29.24 2.68 -11.35
N ASP A 261 28.66 2.21 -12.45
CA ASP A 261 27.27 2.51 -12.79
C ASP A 261 26.36 1.78 -11.80
N GLU A 262 25.46 2.52 -11.14
CA GLU A 262 24.43 1.90 -10.31
C GLU A 262 23.48 1.15 -11.25
N VAL A 263 23.40 -0.17 -11.10
CA VAL A 263 22.38 -0.95 -11.83
C VAL A 263 21.03 -0.58 -11.22
N ALA A 264 20.19 0.07 -12.00
CA ALA A 264 18.80 0.31 -11.64
C ALA A 264 18.09 -1.04 -11.50
N ASP A 265 17.56 -1.34 -10.32
CA ASP A 265 16.68 -2.49 -10.13
C ASP A 265 15.22 -2.09 -10.45
N GLU A 266 14.31 -3.06 -10.59
CA GLU A 266 12.88 -2.80 -10.91
C GLU A 266 12.19 -1.83 -9.92
N GLU A 267 12.61 -1.81 -8.64
CA GLU A 267 12.13 -0.86 -7.63
C GLU A 267 12.57 0.59 -7.86
N ASP A 268 13.64 0.82 -8.63
CA ASP A 268 14.24 2.16 -8.81
C ASP A 268 13.62 2.92 -10.02
N GLY A 269 12.78 2.28 -10.83
CA GLY A 269 12.10 2.87 -11.99
C GLY A 269 13.03 3.37 -13.11
N GLU A 270 12.51 4.24 -14.00
CA GLU A 270 13.31 4.89 -15.07
C GLU A 270 14.36 5.90 -14.54
N LEU A 271 14.32 6.22 -13.24
CA LEU A 271 15.22 7.16 -12.57
C LEU A 271 16.57 6.55 -12.17
N GLY A 272 16.86 5.33 -12.63
CA GLY A 272 18.13 4.63 -12.47
C GLY A 272 19.35 5.56 -12.44
N ALA A 273 20.08 5.55 -11.33
CA ALA A 273 21.07 6.58 -11.01
C ALA A 273 22.38 6.43 -11.79
N ASP A 274 22.37 6.78 -13.08
CA ASP A 274 23.58 7.06 -13.85
C ASP A 274 24.17 8.43 -13.43
N LEU A 275 24.56 8.54 -12.15
CA LEU A 275 25.29 9.70 -11.61
C LEU A 275 26.53 10.02 -12.45
N PRO A 276 27.35 9.03 -12.87
CA PRO A 276 28.48 9.29 -13.73
C PRO A 276 28.07 9.85 -15.10
N GLY A 277 26.93 9.42 -15.67
CA GLY A 277 26.43 9.90 -16.95
C GLY A 277 25.88 11.31 -16.85
N GLN A 278 25.26 11.65 -15.72
CA GLN A 278 24.88 13.03 -15.39
C GLN A 278 26.10 13.94 -15.30
N PHE A 279 27.18 13.49 -14.63
CA PHE A 279 28.46 14.20 -14.59
C PHE A 279 29.05 14.43 -15.99
N ASP A 280 29.14 13.37 -16.81
CA ASP A 280 29.65 13.46 -18.18
C ASP A 280 28.79 14.40 -19.06
N ASN A 281 27.47 14.38 -18.89
CA ASN A 281 26.54 15.23 -19.64
C ASN A 281 26.73 16.73 -19.33
N TRP A 282 26.98 17.10 -18.08
CA TRP A 282 27.25 18.49 -17.71
C TRP A 282 28.58 19.01 -18.28
N LEU A 283 29.60 18.14 -18.38
CA LEU A 283 30.90 18.49 -18.93
C LEU A 283 31.02 18.31 -20.46
N VAL A 284 30.08 17.60 -21.10
CA VAL A 284 30.00 17.34 -22.55
C VAL A 284 31.15 16.47 -23.12
N ILE A 285 32.06 15.97 -22.28
CA ILE A 285 33.19 15.10 -22.67
C ILE A 285 33.19 13.84 -21.79
N ARG A 286 33.36 12.65 -22.40
CA ARG A 286 33.42 11.37 -21.68
C ARG A 286 34.86 11.09 -21.22
N HIS A 287 35.18 11.44 -19.97
CA HIS A 287 36.53 11.27 -19.41
C HIS A 287 36.83 9.86 -18.87
N ARG A 288 35.85 8.94 -18.87
CA ARG A 288 35.98 7.61 -18.24
C ARG A 288 37.00 6.68 -18.91
N SER A 289 37.39 6.96 -20.15
CA SER A 289 38.39 6.24 -20.94
C SER A 289 39.73 6.99 -21.05
N GLY A 290 40.00 7.92 -20.12
CA GLY A 290 41.20 8.76 -20.09
C GLY A 290 42.41 8.18 -19.35
N LEU A 291 43.57 8.83 -19.53
CA LEU A 291 44.81 8.58 -18.78
C LEU A 291 44.73 9.27 -17.43
N ALA A 292 44.86 8.53 -16.33
CA ALA A 292 44.82 9.05 -14.97
C ALA A 292 46.14 8.81 -14.23
N LEU A 293 46.59 9.85 -13.53
CA LEU A 293 47.79 9.86 -12.71
C LEU A 293 47.45 10.40 -11.31
N LEU A 294 47.86 9.70 -10.26
CA LEU A 294 47.68 10.09 -8.86
C LEU A 294 49.03 10.38 -8.23
N ASP A 295 49.19 11.57 -7.63
CA ASP A 295 50.36 11.86 -6.81
C ASP A 295 50.36 11.00 -5.54
N VAL A 296 51.41 10.20 -5.35
CA VAL A 296 51.61 9.42 -4.11
C VAL A 296 52.73 10.05 -3.28
N SER A 297 53.51 10.97 -3.86
CA SER A 297 54.65 11.62 -3.24
C SER A 297 54.26 12.64 -2.18
N SER A 298 52.99 13.09 -2.16
CA SER A 298 52.45 14.23 -1.40
C SER A 298 52.92 15.61 -1.86
N SER A 299 53.73 15.70 -2.93
CA SER A 299 54.16 16.98 -3.50
C SER A 299 52.99 17.81 -4.06
N ALA A 300 51.89 17.15 -4.39
CA ALA A 300 50.63 17.74 -4.81
C ALA A 300 49.48 17.29 -3.90
N ASP A 301 49.73 17.05 -2.60
CA ASP A 301 48.71 16.72 -1.60
C ASP A 301 47.82 15.52 -1.95
N GLN A 302 48.38 14.53 -2.66
CA GLN A 302 47.66 13.37 -3.21
C GLN A 302 46.50 13.71 -4.15
N LEU A 303 46.56 14.89 -4.79
CA LEU A 303 45.70 15.21 -5.92
C LEU A 303 46.16 14.43 -7.15
N GLY A 304 45.21 13.97 -7.96
CA GLY A 304 45.47 13.37 -9.25
C GLY A 304 44.94 14.20 -10.41
N VAL A 305 45.38 13.85 -11.62
CA VAL A 305 44.93 14.41 -12.89
C VAL A 305 44.47 13.28 -13.80
N SER A 306 43.32 13.47 -14.44
CA SER A 306 42.84 12.60 -15.52
C SER A 306 42.75 13.40 -16.81
N VAL A 307 43.14 12.80 -17.94
CA VAL A 307 43.07 13.40 -19.27
C VAL A 307 42.21 12.53 -20.17
N ALA A 308 41.10 13.06 -20.68
CA ALA A 308 40.28 12.38 -21.67
C ALA A 308 41.07 12.14 -22.95
N LEU A 309 40.94 10.92 -23.47
CA LEU A 309 41.30 10.59 -24.84
C LEU A 309 39.99 10.59 -25.65
N PRO A 310 39.87 11.40 -26.71
CA PRO A 310 38.60 11.49 -27.44
C PRO A 310 38.22 10.11 -28.00
N SER A 311 37.04 9.61 -27.63
CA SER A 311 36.61 8.25 -27.97
C SER A 311 36.49 8.10 -29.49
N GLY A 312 37.19 7.10 -30.06
CA GLY A 312 37.23 6.87 -31.51
C GLY A 312 38.16 7.80 -32.30
N SER A 313 38.88 8.71 -31.63
CA SER A 313 39.91 9.50 -32.30
C SER A 313 41.18 8.68 -32.51
N GLU A 314 41.74 8.75 -33.72
CA GLU A 314 43.07 8.21 -34.01
C GLU A 314 44.19 9.06 -33.42
N ARG A 315 43.87 10.15 -32.70
CA ARG A 315 44.84 11.17 -32.28
C ARG A 315 44.59 11.69 -30.85
N ALA A 316 45.67 11.97 -30.12
CA ALA A 316 45.69 12.50 -28.77
C ALA A 316 46.05 14.00 -28.75
N PRO A 317 45.34 14.83 -27.96
CA PRO A 317 45.43 16.30 -28.00
C PRO A 317 46.56 16.83 -27.08
N PHE A 318 47.81 16.48 -27.36
CA PHE A 318 48.96 16.89 -26.55
C PHE A 318 49.85 17.91 -27.24
N THR A 319 50.35 18.88 -26.47
CA THR A 319 51.40 19.79 -26.93
C THR A 319 52.49 19.90 -25.87
N VAL A 320 53.63 20.48 -26.23
CA VAL A 320 54.73 20.73 -25.30
C VAL A 320 55.00 22.23 -25.27
N GLU A 321 54.87 22.81 -24.08
CA GLU A 321 55.18 24.20 -23.81
C GLU A 321 56.05 24.26 -22.56
N SER A 322 57.10 25.09 -22.60
CA SER A 322 58.02 25.27 -21.45
C SER A 322 58.52 23.94 -20.86
N LEU A 323 58.89 22.98 -21.72
CA LEU A 323 59.36 21.64 -21.36
C LEU A 323 58.37 20.83 -20.51
N SER A 324 57.06 21.10 -20.65
CA SER A 324 55.99 20.39 -19.98
C SER A 324 54.91 19.99 -20.98
N LEU A 325 54.33 18.81 -20.82
CA LEU A 325 53.18 18.32 -21.57
C LEU A 325 51.93 19.09 -21.15
N HIS A 326 51.27 19.68 -22.14
CA HIS A 326 50.01 20.42 -22.00
C HIS A 326 48.91 19.77 -22.82
N THR A 327 47.67 20.01 -22.41
CA THR A 327 46.46 19.70 -23.18
C THR A 327 45.43 20.79 -22.93
N GLU A 328 44.35 20.81 -23.71
CA GLU A 328 43.24 21.72 -23.46
C GLU A 328 42.61 21.42 -22.09
N ALA A 329 42.30 22.47 -21.32
CA ALA A 329 41.72 22.35 -19.99
C ALA A 329 40.42 21.52 -19.97
N SER A 330 39.62 21.60 -21.04
CA SER A 330 38.39 20.82 -21.23
C SER A 330 38.65 19.30 -21.30
N ASN A 331 39.86 18.86 -21.64
CA ASN A 331 40.24 17.45 -21.64
C ASN A 331 40.69 16.97 -20.25
N THR A 332 40.80 17.84 -19.25
CA THR A 332 41.37 17.49 -17.94
C THR A 332 40.33 17.45 -16.83
N LEU A 333 40.54 16.54 -15.87
CA LEU A 333 39.81 16.49 -14.60
C LEU A 333 40.79 16.41 -13.42
N VAL A 334 40.38 16.95 -12.28
CA VAL A 334 40.97 16.56 -10.99
C VAL A 334 40.41 15.19 -10.61
N PHE A 335 41.32 14.30 -10.23
CA PHE A 335 41.03 12.93 -9.81
C PHE A 335 41.45 12.76 -8.35
N LEU A 336 40.55 12.24 -7.51
CA LEU A 336 40.82 11.88 -6.12
C LEU A 336 40.32 10.47 -5.81
N LEU A 337 40.92 9.83 -4.82
CA LEU A 337 40.36 8.63 -4.21
C LEU A 337 38.97 8.91 -3.60
N PRO A 338 38.15 7.87 -3.35
CA PRO A 338 36.85 8.04 -2.71
C PRO A 338 36.96 8.89 -1.45
N GLN A 339 36.13 9.92 -1.37
CA GLN A 339 36.24 10.93 -0.32
C GLN A 339 35.76 10.42 1.02
N PHE A 340 34.82 9.47 1.01
CA PHE A 340 34.50 8.58 2.11
C PHE A 340 34.59 7.14 1.60
N GLN A 341 35.42 6.33 2.24
CA GLN A 341 35.47 4.88 1.98
C GLN A 341 34.47 4.18 2.89
N TRP A 342 33.60 3.36 2.31
CA TRP A 342 32.52 2.73 3.06
C TRP A 342 33.02 1.52 3.86
N GLU A 343 33.07 1.68 5.17
CA GLU A 343 33.39 0.61 6.12
C GLU A 343 32.14 -0.21 6.46
N PRO A 344 32.25 -1.50 6.83
CA PRO A 344 31.11 -2.29 7.28
C PRO A 344 30.37 -1.65 8.47
N VAL A 345 29.04 -1.61 8.39
CA VAL A 345 28.17 -0.98 9.39
C VAL A 345 27.44 -2.04 10.20
N ARG A 346 27.57 -1.98 11.53
CA ARG A 346 26.84 -2.87 12.43
C ARG A 346 25.42 -2.35 12.64
N ASN A 347 24.42 -3.06 12.12
CA ASN A 347 23.02 -2.77 12.39
C ASN A 347 22.64 -3.22 13.80
N ARG A 348 22.07 -2.31 14.59
CA ARG A 348 21.35 -2.67 15.82
C ARG A 348 19.89 -2.89 15.48
N ALA A 349 19.38 -4.05 15.88
CA ALA A 349 17.97 -4.38 15.73
C ALA A 349 17.11 -3.41 16.54
N ASN A 350 16.06 -2.91 15.89
CA ASN A 350 14.91 -2.33 16.55
C ASN A 350 13.73 -3.29 16.33
N PRO A 351 13.14 -3.87 17.39
CA PRO A 351 12.03 -4.81 17.25
C PRO A 351 10.78 -4.18 16.62
N LEU A 352 10.66 -2.84 16.62
CA LEU A 352 9.55 -2.10 16.02
C LEU A 352 9.64 -2.00 14.49
N THR A 353 10.84 -2.09 13.92
CA THR A 353 11.06 -1.92 12.46
C THR A 353 11.25 -3.23 11.71
N GLY A 354 11.25 -4.37 12.42
CA GLY A 354 11.59 -5.67 11.86
C GLY A 354 13.09 -5.87 11.55
N ASP A 355 13.92 -4.84 11.77
CA ASP A 355 15.36 -4.88 11.54
C ASP A 355 16.05 -5.92 12.42
N LYS A 356 16.89 -6.76 11.83
CA LYS A 356 17.71 -7.74 12.57
C LYS A 356 19.13 -7.24 12.80
N ASN A 357 19.74 -7.71 13.88
CA ASN A 357 21.15 -7.47 14.16
C ASN A 357 22.01 -8.09 13.05
N GLY A 358 22.95 -7.34 12.51
CA GLY A 358 23.75 -7.79 11.37
C GLY A 358 24.86 -6.84 10.98
N MET A 359 25.64 -7.22 9.99
CA MET A 359 26.68 -6.37 9.39
C MET A 359 26.27 -6.04 7.96
N LEU A 360 26.06 -4.74 7.70
CA LEU A 360 25.86 -4.21 6.36
C LEU A 360 27.22 -4.01 5.72
N LYS A 361 27.38 -4.51 4.50
CA LYS A 361 28.63 -4.45 3.73
C LYS A 361 28.36 -3.78 2.40
N PHE A 362 29.40 -3.29 1.74
CA PHE A 362 29.29 -2.64 0.44
C PHE A 362 30.06 -3.47 -0.61
N ARG A 363 29.63 -3.39 -1.87
CA ARG A 363 30.31 -4.07 -3.00
C ARG A 363 31.65 -3.41 -3.34
N SER A 364 31.74 -2.11 -3.13
CA SER A 364 32.86 -1.25 -3.44
C SER A 364 33.01 -0.15 -2.39
N ASP A 365 33.98 0.74 -2.60
CA ASP A 365 34.19 1.98 -1.84
C ASP A 365 33.46 3.19 -2.46
N GLY A 366 32.61 2.96 -3.47
CA GLY A 366 31.82 3.98 -4.15
C GLY A 366 32.48 4.63 -5.37
N GLY A 367 33.77 4.39 -5.60
CA GLY A 367 34.50 4.92 -6.74
C GLY A 367 35.18 6.28 -6.50
N PRO A 368 35.97 6.77 -7.46
CA PRO A 368 36.78 7.96 -7.29
C PRO A 368 35.95 9.24 -7.29
N THR A 369 36.52 10.31 -6.74
CA THR A 369 35.99 11.66 -6.89
C THR A 369 36.57 12.34 -8.11
N LEU A 370 35.70 12.89 -8.94
CA LEU A 370 36.04 13.54 -10.20
C LEU A 370 35.50 14.97 -10.20
N MET A 371 36.32 15.90 -10.67
CA MET A 371 35.93 17.30 -10.77
C MET A 371 36.44 17.89 -12.08
N GLY A 372 35.58 18.64 -12.76
CA GLY A 372 35.88 19.28 -14.04
C GLY A 372 35.13 20.60 -14.20
N ALA A 373 35.58 21.39 -15.18
CA ALA A 373 34.89 22.60 -15.61
C ALA A 373 34.75 22.62 -17.14
N ARG A 374 33.61 23.11 -17.59
CA ARG A 374 33.30 23.33 -19.00
C ARG A 374 33.31 24.85 -19.27
N PRO A 375 34.27 25.36 -20.08
CA PRO A 375 34.31 26.77 -20.41
C PRO A 375 33.08 27.21 -21.21
N VAL A 376 32.54 28.40 -20.90
CA VAL A 376 31.39 29.00 -21.60
C VAL A 376 31.79 29.50 -23.00
N THR A 377 33.05 29.89 -23.16
CA THR A 377 33.63 30.40 -24.39
C THR A 377 34.49 29.32 -25.05
N PRO A 378 34.48 29.14 -26.38
CA PRO A 378 35.31 28.15 -27.08
C PRO A 378 36.82 28.48 -27.11
N SER A 379 37.32 29.27 -26.15
CA SER A 379 38.74 29.59 -26.03
C SER A 379 39.52 28.36 -25.57
N VAL A 380 40.57 28.01 -26.32
CA VAL A 380 41.48 26.92 -25.98
C VAL A 380 42.45 27.41 -24.91
N THR A 381 42.18 27.09 -23.65
CA THR A 381 43.16 27.27 -22.56
C THR A 381 43.98 25.99 -22.43
N LEU A 382 45.29 26.08 -22.67
CA LEU A 382 46.21 24.96 -22.47
C LEU A 382 46.69 24.92 -21.02
N VAL A 383 46.58 23.76 -20.38
CA VAL A 383 47.02 23.53 -18.99
C VAL A 383 48.07 22.42 -18.94
N PRO A 384 49.13 22.55 -18.12
CA PRO A 384 50.04 21.45 -17.87
C PRO A 384 49.29 20.25 -17.30
N VAL A 385 49.58 19.04 -17.80
CA VAL A 385 49.02 17.78 -17.29
C VAL A 385 49.61 17.46 -15.92
N THR A 386 49.18 18.20 -14.89
CA THR A 386 49.62 18.08 -13.49
C THR A 386 48.47 18.44 -12.55
N PRO A 387 48.33 17.78 -11.38
CA PRO A 387 47.14 17.93 -10.53
C PRO A 387 46.88 19.36 -10.06
N VAL A 388 47.91 20.06 -9.56
CA VAL A 388 47.76 21.42 -9.00
C VAL A 388 47.36 22.44 -10.05
N HIS A 389 47.96 22.39 -11.25
CA HIS A 389 47.62 23.34 -12.32
C HIS A 389 46.21 23.10 -12.84
N VAL A 390 45.81 21.84 -13.01
CA VAL A 390 44.43 21.49 -13.42
C VAL A 390 43.41 21.92 -12.37
N ALA A 391 43.67 21.68 -11.09
CA ALA A 391 42.79 22.14 -10.02
C ALA A 391 42.63 23.66 -10.01
N ASN A 392 43.74 24.40 -10.12
CA ASN A 392 43.70 25.87 -10.18
C ASN A 392 43.00 26.38 -11.44
N GLU A 393 43.13 25.70 -12.58
CA GLU A 393 42.44 26.09 -13.81
C GLU A 393 40.93 25.87 -13.72
N ILE A 394 40.46 24.77 -13.12
CA ILE A 394 39.03 24.54 -12.86
C ILE A 394 38.46 25.67 -11.99
N LEU A 395 39.16 26.03 -10.91
CA LEU A 395 38.76 27.12 -10.03
C LEU A 395 38.73 28.47 -10.77
N ARG A 396 39.79 28.79 -11.51
CA ARG A 396 39.88 30.02 -12.31
C ARG A 396 38.75 30.09 -13.35
N ALA A 397 38.52 29.01 -14.09
CA ALA A 397 37.50 28.95 -15.12
C ALA A 397 36.10 29.19 -14.51
N HIS A 398 35.81 28.57 -13.37
CA HIS A 398 34.53 28.77 -12.68
C HIS A 398 34.38 30.20 -12.12
N GLU A 399 35.42 30.75 -11.48
CA GLU A 399 35.36 32.08 -10.83
C GLU A 399 35.48 33.26 -11.80
N LEU A 400 36.27 33.15 -12.88
CA LEU A 400 36.59 34.26 -13.79
C LEU A 400 35.90 34.18 -15.15
N ASP A 401 35.59 32.98 -15.63
CA ASP A 401 35.01 32.76 -16.97
C ASP A 401 33.56 32.24 -16.92
N ASP A 402 32.94 32.25 -15.73
CA ASP A 402 31.60 31.70 -15.47
C ASP A 402 31.41 30.25 -15.95
N ALA A 403 32.49 29.46 -15.95
CA ALA A 403 32.45 28.06 -16.42
C ALA A 403 31.54 27.19 -15.55
N HIS A 404 30.79 26.31 -16.19
CA HIS A 404 30.01 25.29 -15.49
C HIS A 404 30.97 24.26 -14.90
N ALA A 405 30.92 24.02 -13.59
CA ALA A 405 31.71 22.98 -12.95
C ALA A 405 30.82 21.85 -12.45
N ALA A 406 31.36 20.64 -12.41
CA ALA A 406 30.69 19.47 -11.87
C ALA A 406 31.62 18.67 -10.97
N VAL A 407 31.05 18.05 -9.94
CA VAL A 407 31.80 17.19 -9.00
C VAL A 407 31.02 15.90 -8.77
N LEU A 408 31.63 14.75 -9.05
CA LEU A 408 31.14 13.42 -8.68
C LEU A 408 31.93 12.93 -7.47
N PHE A 409 31.28 12.51 -6.40
CA PHE A 409 31.96 12.14 -5.16
C PHE A 409 31.18 11.16 -4.30
N THR A 410 31.86 10.56 -3.32
CA THR A 410 31.23 9.69 -2.32
C THR A 410 30.89 10.47 -1.05
N LEU A 411 29.76 10.12 -0.46
CA LEU A 411 29.29 10.50 0.86
C LEU A 411 29.38 9.30 1.80
N PRO A 412 29.22 9.49 3.12
CA PRO A 412 29.19 8.40 4.08
C PRO A 412 28.29 7.20 3.69
N PHE A 413 28.72 6.00 4.10
CA PHE A 413 27.93 4.76 4.19
C PHE A 413 27.01 4.40 3.01
N GLY A 414 27.57 4.29 1.82
CA GLY A 414 26.85 3.84 0.63
C GLY A 414 26.21 4.96 -0.18
N MET A 415 26.45 6.23 0.19
CA MET A 415 25.92 7.36 -0.58
C MET A 415 26.92 7.88 -1.62
N LYS A 416 26.42 8.15 -2.83
CA LYS A 416 27.14 8.85 -3.89
C LYS A 416 26.39 10.12 -4.24
N ALA A 417 27.11 11.14 -4.70
CA ALA A 417 26.51 12.38 -5.13
C ALA A 417 27.21 12.97 -6.35
N VAL A 418 26.44 13.67 -7.16
CA VAL A 418 26.96 14.55 -8.21
C VAL A 418 26.40 15.94 -7.98
N ALA A 419 27.27 16.96 -7.97
CA ALA A 419 26.89 18.36 -7.79
C ALA A 419 27.18 19.16 -9.05
N GLU A 420 26.26 20.02 -9.44
CA GLU A 420 26.39 20.99 -10.52
C GLU A 420 26.61 22.39 -9.93
N LEU A 421 27.66 23.06 -10.40
CA LEU A 421 27.96 24.44 -10.08
C LEU A 421 27.81 25.27 -11.35
N ASN A 422 26.66 25.91 -11.46
CA ASN A 422 26.35 26.80 -12.56
C ASN A 422 26.36 28.26 -12.05
N PRO A 423 27.43 29.04 -12.29
CA PRO A 423 27.53 30.40 -11.77
C PRO A 423 26.52 31.37 -12.40
N ILE A 424 25.91 31.01 -13.54
CA ILE A 424 24.89 31.82 -14.24
C ILE A 424 23.44 31.42 -13.90
N ASP A 425 23.22 30.44 -13.02
CA ASP A 425 21.87 30.05 -12.58
C ASP A 425 21.25 31.15 -11.71
N ARG A 426 20.29 31.88 -12.30
CA ARG A 426 19.63 33.05 -11.70
C ARG A 426 18.66 32.71 -10.57
N ARG A 427 18.45 31.43 -10.25
CA ARG A 427 17.65 31.03 -9.08
C ARG A 427 18.38 31.30 -7.78
N TYR A 428 19.72 31.31 -7.81
CA TYR A 428 20.54 31.60 -6.63
C TYR A 428 20.62 33.11 -6.36
N GLU A 429 20.50 33.47 -5.09
CA GLU A 429 20.89 34.78 -4.57
C GLU A 429 22.41 34.83 -4.38
N GLU A 430 22.98 33.78 -3.76
CA GLU A 430 24.42 33.51 -3.75
C GLU A 430 24.67 32.16 -4.45
N PRO A 431 25.42 32.11 -5.57
CA PRO A 431 25.68 30.85 -6.27
C PRO A 431 26.58 29.93 -5.44
N PRO A 432 26.53 28.60 -5.67
CA PRO A 432 27.47 27.68 -5.07
C PRO A 432 28.91 28.05 -5.45
N THR A 433 29.85 27.87 -4.52
CA THR A 433 31.25 28.27 -4.73
C THR A 433 32.20 27.10 -4.58
N LEU A 434 33.27 27.13 -5.37
CA LEU A 434 34.38 26.19 -5.31
C LEU A 434 35.68 26.98 -5.11
N ARG A 435 36.50 26.60 -4.12
CA ARG A 435 37.76 27.32 -3.82
C ARG A 435 38.84 26.40 -3.26
N MET A 436 40.11 26.81 -3.43
CA MET A 436 41.23 26.15 -2.79
C MET A 436 41.42 26.64 -1.35
N LEU A 437 41.38 25.72 -0.38
CA LEU A 437 41.77 25.94 1.00
C LEU A 437 43.18 25.40 1.23
N HIS A 438 44.03 26.20 1.86
CA HIS A 438 45.40 25.82 2.18
C HIS A 438 45.78 26.49 3.51
N ALA A 439 45.53 25.80 4.62
CA ALA A 439 45.70 26.38 5.95
C ALA A 439 47.17 26.70 6.21
N ARG A 440 47.48 27.95 6.61
CA ARG A 440 48.85 28.38 6.90
C ARG A 440 49.06 28.46 8.41
N PHE A 441 50.11 27.79 8.88
CA PHE A 441 50.59 27.83 10.25
C PHE A 441 52.04 28.34 10.26
N VAL A 442 52.55 28.74 11.42
CA VAL A 442 53.94 29.18 11.52
C VAL A 442 54.87 28.01 11.19
N GLY A 443 55.55 28.09 10.03
CA GLY A 443 56.47 27.07 9.56
C GLY A 443 55.83 25.84 8.89
N PHE A 444 54.51 25.79 8.77
CA PHE A 444 53.79 24.67 8.15
C PHE A 444 52.65 25.16 7.26
N THR A 445 52.39 24.44 6.18
CA THR A 445 51.22 24.63 5.33
C THR A 445 50.46 23.31 5.34
N GLY A 446 49.19 23.34 5.72
CA GLY A 446 48.31 22.17 5.67
C GLY A 446 47.93 21.84 4.23
N ALA A 447 47.66 20.57 3.95
CA ALA A 447 47.35 20.09 2.60
C ALA A 447 46.24 20.88 1.91
N ALA A 448 46.36 21.02 0.58
CA ALA A 448 45.34 21.62 -0.27
C ALA A 448 44.01 20.85 -0.19
N GLN A 449 42.92 21.59 -0.01
CA GLN A 449 41.56 21.06 -0.02
C GLN A 449 40.68 21.88 -0.96
N LEU A 450 39.91 21.22 -1.82
CA LEU A 450 38.92 21.85 -2.69
C LEU A 450 37.60 21.96 -1.93
N SER A 451 37.25 23.18 -1.52
CA SER A 451 36.07 23.47 -0.70
C SER A 451 34.89 23.80 -1.60
N LEU A 452 33.86 22.97 -1.56
CA LEU A 452 32.56 23.18 -2.18
C LEU A 452 31.59 23.69 -1.12
N ARG A 453 30.94 24.82 -1.41
CA ARG A 453 29.85 25.37 -0.58
C ARG A 453 28.58 25.50 -1.42
N ALA A 454 27.48 25.08 -0.83
CA ALA A 454 26.16 25.26 -1.43
C ALA A 454 25.85 26.76 -1.60
N GLY A 455 25.04 27.06 -2.61
CA GLY A 455 24.49 28.39 -2.80
C GLY A 455 23.28 28.63 -1.89
N THR A 456 22.72 29.83 -1.96
CA THR A 456 21.47 30.19 -1.28
C THR A 456 20.43 30.60 -2.31
N LEU A 457 19.21 30.10 -2.15
CA LEU A 457 18.09 30.53 -2.99
C LEU A 457 17.43 31.78 -2.40
N ALA A 458 16.89 32.63 -3.27
CA ALA A 458 16.10 33.77 -2.83
C ALA A 458 14.86 33.27 -2.05
N LYS A 459 14.59 33.86 -0.89
CA LYS A 459 13.44 33.50 -0.06
C LYS A 459 12.13 33.62 -0.84
N SER A 460 11.39 32.53 -0.96
CA SER A 460 10.02 32.54 -1.48
C SER A 460 9.11 33.21 -0.44
N GLY A 461 8.70 34.44 -0.69
CA GLY A 461 7.93 35.21 0.29
C GLY A 461 6.55 34.63 0.58
N HIS A 462 6.29 34.28 1.84
CA HIS A 462 5.16 34.65 2.71
C HIS A 462 5.07 33.62 3.87
N GLY A 463 5.58 33.97 5.06
CA GLY A 463 5.42 33.13 6.26
C GLY A 463 6.70 32.87 7.08
N GLU A 464 7.88 33.16 6.52
CA GLU A 464 9.14 32.95 7.25
C GLU A 464 9.38 33.99 8.35
N GLU A 465 9.86 33.53 9.51
CA GLU A 465 10.25 34.41 10.62
C GLU A 465 11.33 35.44 10.18
N PRO A 466 11.18 36.72 10.57
CA PRO A 466 12.20 37.73 10.32
C PRO A 466 13.54 37.34 10.96
N GLY A 467 14.55 37.03 10.15
CA GLY A 467 15.91 36.72 10.60
C GLY A 467 16.40 35.28 10.37
N SER A 468 15.57 34.37 9.85
CA SER A 468 16.01 33.03 9.48
C SER A 468 17.03 33.07 8.33
N PRO A 469 18.15 32.32 8.41
CA PRO A 469 19.13 32.28 7.32
C PRO A 469 18.48 31.71 6.03
N PRO A 470 18.90 32.18 4.84
CA PRO A 470 18.37 31.66 3.59
C PRO A 470 18.70 30.17 3.42
N PRO A 471 17.82 29.39 2.78
CA PRO A 471 18.02 27.96 2.62
C PRO A 471 19.23 27.68 1.72
N THR A 472 20.07 26.74 2.15
CA THR A 472 21.20 26.28 1.36
C THR A 472 20.73 25.27 0.34
N HIS A 473 21.08 25.47 -0.93
CA HIS A 473 20.71 24.58 -2.02
C HIS A 473 21.96 24.23 -2.84
N LEU A 474 22.09 22.95 -3.18
CA LEU A 474 23.15 22.45 -4.05
C LEU A 474 22.54 21.60 -5.15
N ALA A 475 22.40 22.19 -6.34
CA ALA A 475 21.92 21.50 -7.53
C ALA A 475 22.76 20.24 -7.78
N GLY A 476 22.10 19.12 -8.05
CA GLY A 476 22.81 17.86 -8.16
C GLY A 476 21.90 16.65 -8.07
N ARG A 477 22.44 15.55 -7.55
CA ARG A 477 21.70 14.36 -7.15
C ARG A 477 22.49 13.63 -6.08
N ALA A 478 21.81 13.14 -5.06
CA ALA A 478 22.38 12.20 -4.09
C ALA A 478 21.64 10.86 -4.15
N TRP A 479 22.38 9.78 -3.94
CA TRP A 479 21.86 8.43 -4.10
C TRP A 479 22.43 7.48 -3.06
N GLN A 480 21.56 6.74 -2.38
CA GLN A 480 21.91 5.65 -1.48
C GLN A 480 21.96 4.33 -2.24
N SER A 481 23.16 3.73 -2.30
CA SER A 481 23.39 2.41 -2.88
C SER A 481 22.81 1.30 -2.01
N LYS A 482 22.53 0.15 -2.64
CA LYS A 482 22.22 -1.09 -1.93
C LYS A 482 23.47 -1.65 -1.25
N THR A 483 23.27 -2.35 -0.15
CA THR A 483 24.31 -3.12 0.53
C THR A 483 24.56 -4.44 -0.19
N PHE A 484 25.74 -5.01 0.00
CA PHE A 484 26.07 -6.35 -0.46
C PHE A 484 25.38 -7.37 0.45
N SER A 485 24.30 -7.98 -0.04
CA SER A 485 23.65 -9.13 0.60
C SER A 485 24.28 -10.44 0.10
N PRO A 486 25.02 -11.19 0.94
CA PRO A 486 25.46 -12.53 0.58
C PRO A 486 24.23 -13.43 0.59
N THR A 487 23.80 -13.90 -0.59
CA THR A 487 22.83 -15.00 -0.83
C THR A 487 22.26 -15.62 0.46
N GLY A 488 21.22 -15.00 1.00
CA GLY A 488 20.48 -15.42 2.19
C GLY A 488 19.00 -15.10 1.99
N PRO A 489 18.07 -15.70 2.79
CA PRO A 489 16.64 -15.49 2.59
C PRO A 489 16.30 -13.99 2.63
N PRO A 490 15.42 -13.51 1.73
CA PRO A 490 15.28 -12.09 1.36
C PRO A 490 14.88 -11.11 2.48
N ASN A 491 14.62 -11.57 3.71
CA ASN A 491 13.95 -10.74 4.74
C ASN A 491 14.76 -10.66 6.06
N ALA A 492 16.07 -10.90 6.05
CA ALA A 492 16.85 -11.00 7.29
C ALA A 492 17.83 -9.83 7.56
N THR A 493 18.11 -8.96 6.59
CA THR A 493 19.07 -7.86 6.76
C THR A 493 18.66 -6.70 5.84
N PRO A 494 18.65 -5.44 6.31
CA PRO A 494 18.32 -4.29 5.49
C PRO A 494 19.07 -4.32 4.16
N THR A 495 18.37 -4.10 3.05
CA THR A 495 18.96 -4.07 1.70
C THR A 495 19.80 -2.81 1.47
N SER A 496 19.69 -1.81 2.34
CA SER A 496 20.48 -0.58 2.34
C SER A 496 20.78 -0.10 3.76
N VAL A 497 21.71 0.86 3.89
CA VAL A 497 21.97 1.53 5.17
C VAL A 497 20.77 2.35 5.65
N LEU A 498 19.93 2.85 4.75
CA LEU A 498 18.71 3.58 5.12
C LEU A 498 17.51 2.65 5.36
N GLY A 499 17.70 1.33 5.21
CA GLY A 499 16.62 0.35 5.30
C GLY A 499 15.48 0.71 4.36
N ILE A 500 14.27 0.80 4.92
CA ILE A 500 13.07 1.13 4.16
C ILE A 500 13.09 2.57 3.64
N LEU A 501 13.83 3.51 4.26
CA LEU A 501 13.85 4.93 3.87
C LEU A 501 14.66 5.21 2.59
N ARG A 502 15.34 4.22 2.02
CA ARG A 502 16.14 4.39 0.80
C ARG A 502 15.32 5.00 -0.35
N GLY A 503 14.11 4.50 -0.57
CA GLY A 503 13.23 5.00 -1.63
C GLY A 503 12.88 6.47 -1.42
N ASP A 504 12.52 6.84 -0.20
CA ASP A 504 12.16 8.23 0.14
C ASP A 504 13.35 9.18 -0.06
N PHE A 505 14.55 8.77 0.40
CA PHE A 505 15.78 9.54 0.25
C PHE A 505 16.14 9.74 -1.23
N ASN A 506 16.20 8.65 -2.00
CA ASN A 506 16.59 8.68 -3.41
C ASN A 506 15.60 9.50 -4.25
N SER A 507 14.30 9.41 -3.94
CA SER A 507 13.27 10.23 -4.60
C SER A 507 13.44 11.71 -4.27
N THR A 508 13.61 12.03 -2.99
CA THR A 508 13.78 13.42 -2.51
C THR A 508 15.03 14.07 -3.12
N PHE A 509 16.16 13.36 -3.17
CA PHE A 509 17.45 13.88 -3.64
C PHE A 509 17.76 13.54 -5.10
N ALA A 510 16.73 13.32 -5.93
CA ALA A 510 16.88 13.10 -7.36
C ALA A 510 17.41 14.33 -8.13
N ARG A 511 17.32 15.54 -7.52
CA ARG A 511 17.68 16.83 -8.14
C ARG A 511 18.48 17.78 -7.21
N GLU A 512 18.83 17.33 -6.02
CA GLU A 512 19.58 18.12 -5.04
C GLU A 512 20.57 17.21 -4.28
N VAL A 513 21.66 17.80 -3.79
CA VAL A 513 22.58 17.17 -2.84
C VAL A 513 22.38 17.79 -1.46
N PRO A 514 22.08 17.01 -0.40
CA PRO A 514 21.77 17.53 0.94
C PRO A 514 23.00 17.97 1.73
N LEU A 515 23.74 18.94 1.19
CA LEU A 515 24.98 19.46 1.76
C LEU A 515 24.98 20.98 1.79
N SER A 516 25.45 21.56 2.89
CA SER A 516 25.80 22.99 2.93
C SER A 516 27.27 23.25 2.58
N ARG A 517 28.15 22.28 2.88
CA ARG A 517 29.60 22.34 2.57
C ARG A 517 30.25 20.96 2.60
N ILE A 518 31.23 20.76 1.73
CA ILE A 518 32.19 19.66 1.78
C ILE A 518 33.57 20.14 1.32
N ASP A 519 34.63 19.72 1.99
CA ASP A 519 36.01 20.04 1.65
C ASP A 519 36.72 18.76 1.18
N PHE A 520 36.99 18.66 -0.13
CA PHE A 520 37.63 17.51 -0.75
C PHE A 520 39.15 17.57 -0.60
N GLY A 521 39.79 16.43 -0.35
CA GLY A 521 41.25 16.34 -0.26
C GLY A 521 41.78 14.98 -0.72
N GLY A 522 43.06 14.92 -1.05
CA GLY A 522 43.71 13.65 -1.41
C GLY A 522 43.71 12.62 -0.26
N TYR A 523 43.59 13.09 0.98
CA TYR A 523 43.50 12.28 2.20
C TYR A 523 42.05 11.99 2.66
N GLY A 524 41.05 12.28 1.83
CA GLY A 524 39.62 12.16 2.15
C GLY A 524 38.97 13.49 2.54
N ALA A 525 37.64 13.55 2.46
CA ALA A 525 36.89 14.79 2.67
C ALA A 525 36.65 15.13 4.14
N SER A 526 36.55 16.42 4.42
CA SER A 526 36.00 16.92 5.69
C SER A 526 34.63 17.58 5.44
N LEU A 527 33.68 17.29 6.31
CA LEU A 527 32.26 17.53 6.08
C LEU A 527 31.59 17.78 7.43
N VAL A 528 31.00 18.96 7.59
CA VAL A 528 30.08 19.27 8.69
C VAL A 528 28.89 19.95 8.04
N SER A 529 27.86 19.16 7.75
CA SER A 529 26.66 19.61 7.04
C SER A 529 25.42 19.33 7.86
N ARG A 530 24.51 20.30 7.86
CA ARG A 530 23.17 20.20 8.46
C ARG A 530 22.19 20.78 7.46
N TRP A 531 21.73 19.93 6.57
CA TRP A 531 20.70 20.28 5.60
C TRP A 531 19.33 20.07 6.27
N VAL A 532 18.46 21.05 6.14
CA VAL A 532 17.09 21.04 6.68
C VAL A 532 16.17 21.38 5.54
N ASN A 533 15.06 20.66 5.45
CA ASN A 533 14.04 20.92 4.48
C ASN A 533 13.13 22.06 4.97
N ASP A 534 13.07 23.12 4.19
CA ASP A 534 12.25 24.31 4.45
C ASP A 534 10.92 24.29 3.70
N SER A 535 10.62 23.20 2.97
CA SER A 535 9.38 23.09 2.21
C SER A 535 8.13 23.03 3.11
N GLU A 536 7.02 23.50 2.56
CA GLU A 536 5.71 23.40 3.22
C GLU A 536 5.13 21.98 3.19
N ALA A 537 5.81 21.00 2.58
CA ALA A 537 5.33 19.62 2.49
C ALA A 537 4.99 19.01 3.87
N ALA A 538 3.96 18.17 3.90
CA ALA A 538 3.55 17.47 5.11
C ALA A 538 4.42 16.22 5.37
N VAL A 539 4.82 15.55 4.29
CA VAL A 539 5.64 14.35 4.32
C VAL A 539 6.93 14.62 3.57
N GLN A 540 8.07 14.54 4.25
CA GLN A 540 9.35 14.99 3.70
C GLN A 540 10.53 14.39 4.45
N VAL A 541 11.67 14.24 3.77
CA VAL A 541 12.96 14.11 4.45
C VAL A 541 13.24 15.47 5.08
N SER A 542 13.00 15.61 6.38
CA SER A 542 13.04 16.89 7.08
C SER A 542 14.46 17.33 7.42
N GLN A 543 15.39 16.38 7.58
CA GLN A 543 16.77 16.70 7.90
C GLN A 543 17.77 15.65 7.42
N VAL A 544 18.92 16.12 6.95
CA VAL A 544 20.11 15.30 6.67
C VAL A 544 21.33 15.96 7.31
N MET A 545 22.07 15.19 8.10
CA MET A 545 23.28 15.64 8.77
C MET A 545 24.44 14.69 8.51
N PHE A 546 25.60 15.28 8.28
CA PHE A 546 26.85 14.56 8.14
C PHE A 546 27.96 15.27 8.90
N ASP A 547 28.65 14.52 9.76
CA ASP A 547 29.91 14.92 10.37
C ASP A 547 30.99 13.89 10.03
N GLY A 548 32.02 14.35 9.33
CA GLY A 548 33.13 13.53 8.88
C GLY A 548 34.43 14.32 8.74
N TYR A 549 35.55 13.66 9.03
CA TYR A 549 36.88 14.26 8.97
C TYR A 549 37.83 13.34 8.22
N GLN A 550 38.50 13.85 7.19
CA GLN A 550 39.46 13.12 6.35
C GLN A 550 38.93 11.74 5.90
N GLY A 551 37.71 11.74 5.36
CA GLY A 551 37.02 10.57 4.83
C GLY A 551 36.52 9.56 5.86
N ARG A 552 36.59 9.89 7.15
CA ARG A 552 36.00 9.06 8.22
C ARG A 552 34.76 9.73 8.79
N THR A 553 33.61 9.09 8.58
CA THR A 553 32.35 9.52 9.19
C THR A 553 32.38 9.30 10.69
N ALA A 554 32.03 10.35 11.43
CA ALA A 554 31.80 10.32 12.86
C ALA A 554 30.30 10.13 13.16
N PHE A 555 29.45 10.87 12.43
CA PHE A 555 28.01 10.89 12.62
C PHE A 555 27.29 11.12 11.29
N GLU A 556 26.19 10.40 11.08
CA GLU A 556 25.23 10.63 10.02
C GLU A 556 23.82 10.52 10.60
N ARG A 557 22.92 11.40 10.17
CA ARG A 557 21.51 11.37 10.55
C ARG A 557 20.64 11.74 9.38
N ILE A 558 19.67 10.89 9.06
CA ILE A 558 18.63 11.15 8.09
C ILE A 558 17.28 10.99 8.79
N GLN A 559 16.46 12.03 8.72
CA GLN A 559 15.16 12.09 9.39
C GLN A 559 14.05 12.28 8.35
N LEU A 560 13.05 11.41 8.42
CA LEU A 560 11.81 11.50 7.65
C LEU A 560 10.67 11.96 8.58
N THR A 561 9.82 12.85 8.09
CA THR A 561 8.58 13.29 8.75
C THR A 561 7.39 12.83 7.92
N THR A 562 6.34 12.32 8.58
CA THR A 562 5.10 11.86 7.93
C THR A 562 3.87 12.07 8.83
N ILE A 563 2.67 11.83 8.30
CA ILE A 563 1.40 11.86 9.03
C ILE A 563 0.92 10.42 9.27
N LEU A 564 0.41 10.16 10.49
CA LEU A 564 -0.27 8.92 10.87
C LEU A 564 -1.77 9.05 10.63
N GLU A 565 -2.23 8.46 9.54
CA GLU A 565 -3.64 8.38 9.21
C GLU A 565 -4.34 7.29 10.04
N PRO A 566 -5.58 7.51 10.53
CA PRO A 566 -6.44 8.67 10.28
C PRO A 566 -6.44 9.70 11.43
N CYS A 567 -5.56 9.55 12.43
CA CYS A 567 -5.55 10.42 13.61
C CYS A 567 -4.79 11.75 13.40
N ASP A 568 -4.15 11.90 12.25
CA ASP A 568 -3.36 13.06 11.83
C ASP A 568 -2.20 13.42 12.78
N ALA A 569 -1.60 12.43 13.46
CA ALA A 569 -0.41 12.66 14.28
C ALA A 569 0.85 12.81 13.42
N VAL A 570 1.74 13.74 13.76
CA VAL A 570 3.03 13.90 13.06
C VAL A 570 4.03 12.91 13.63
N LEU A 571 4.54 12.03 12.77
CA LEU A 571 5.57 11.06 13.12
C LEU A 571 6.92 11.47 12.52
N VAL A 572 7.99 11.10 13.22
CA VAL A 572 9.36 11.17 12.71
C VAL A 572 10.02 9.80 12.77
N ARG A 573 10.87 9.50 11.79
CA ARG A 573 11.77 8.35 11.83
C ARG A 573 13.17 8.77 11.48
N THR A 574 14.12 8.36 12.30
CA THR A 574 15.50 8.78 12.22
C THR A 574 16.42 7.57 12.06
N ILE A 575 17.17 7.55 10.97
CA ILE A 575 18.31 6.66 10.81
C ILE A 575 19.56 7.41 11.25
N THR A 576 20.24 6.87 12.25
CA THR A 576 21.49 7.42 12.79
C THR A 576 22.62 6.43 12.59
N LEU A 577 23.76 6.90 12.10
CA LEU A 577 25.01 6.16 12.10
C LEU A 577 26.03 6.90 12.95
N GLU A 578 26.66 6.18 13.86
CA GLU A 578 27.62 6.74 14.81
C GLU A 578 28.86 5.87 14.91
N ARG A 579 30.03 6.51 14.92
CA ARG A 579 31.30 5.82 15.15
C ARG A 579 31.64 5.81 16.63
N TYR A 580 31.85 4.62 17.18
CA TYR A 580 32.25 4.44 18.57
C TYR A 580 33.77 4.52 18.75
N GLY A 581 34.21 4.74 20.00
CA GLY A 581 35.64 4.75 20.36
C GLY A 581 36.39 3.45 20.04
N SER A 582 35.69 2.34 19.82
CA SER A 582 36.25 1.08 19.31
C SER A 582 36.55 1.09 17.81
N GLY A 583 36.17 2.15 17.09
CA GLY A 583 36.24 2.26 15.63
C GLY A 583 35.04 1.67 14.89
N ALA A 584 34.16 0.92 15.56
CA ALA A 584 32.96 0.35 14.95
C ALA A 584 31.93 1.43 14.59
N VAL A 585 31.32 1.30 13.42
CA VAL A 585 30.19 2.13 13.00
C VAL A 585 28.91 1.37 13.32
N VAL A 586 28.00 2.03 14.03
CA VAL A 586 26.73 1.46 14.47
C VAL A 586 25.60 2.22 13.79
N ARG A 587 24.69 1.48 13.14
CA ARG A 587 23.41 2.00 12.64
C ARG A 587 22.33 1.78 13.71
N TRP A 588 21.54 2.81 13.94
CA TRP A 588 20.32 2.80 14.74
C TRP A 588 19.16 3.36 13.92
N ASP A 589 18.05 2.63 13.89
CA ASP A 589 16.77 3.08 13.35
C ASP A 589 15.84 3.33 14.53
N SER A 590 15.36 4.56 14.72
CA SER A 590 14.42 4.88 15.80
C SER A 590 13.09 4.13 15.66
N GLY A 591 12.75 3.69 14.45
CA GLY A 591 11.35 3.43 14.11
C GLY A 591 10.56 4.74 14.07
N TRP A 592 9.25 4.62 13.95
CA TRP A 592 8.37 5.79 13.97
C TRP A 592 8.12 6.26 15.40
N GLU A 593 8.35 7.55 15.64
CA GLU A 593 8.11 8.22 16.92
C GLU A 593 7.11 9.37 16.70
N ALA A 594 6.05 9.43 17.49
CA ALA A 594 5.09 10.52 17.43
C ALA A 594 5.64 11.79 18.09
N THR A 595 5.53 12.92 17.39
CA THR A 595 5.94 14.24 17.89
C THR A 595 4.77 15.10 18.33
N THR A 596 3.55 14.74 17.89
CA THR A 596 2.29 15.38 18.28
C THR A 596 1.26 14.32 18.65
N PRO A 597 0.25 14.65 19.48
CA PRO A 597 -0.95 13.81 19.57
C PRO A 597 -1.70 13.78 18.23
N GLY A 598 -2.49 12.73 18.02
CA GLY A 598 -3.40 12.60 16.90
C GLY A 598 -4.76 13.21 17.23
N LEU A 599 -5.00 14.43 16.77
CA LEU A 599 -6.23 15.19 17.08
C LEU A 599 -7.27 15.12 15.96
N PHE A 600 -7.07 14.30 14.93
CA PHE A 600 -7.95 14.19 13.76
C PHE A 600 -8.13 15.54 13.03
N GLN A 601 -7.10 16.38 13.12
CA GLN A 601 -6.98 17.66 12.47
C GLN A 601 -5.50 17.99 12.33
N HIS A 602 -5.06 18.40 11.15
CA HIS A 602 -3.70 18.85 10.92
C HIS A 602 -3.69 20.07 9.98
N PRO A 603 -2.91 21.13 10.28
CA PRO A 603 -2.94 22.38 9.51
C PRO A 603 -2.56 22.23 8.03
N LYS A 604 -1.86 21.13 7.68
CA LYS A 604 -1.46 20.81 6.30
C LYS A 604 -2.30 19.71 5.66
N ALA A 605 -3.38 19.26 6.32
CA ALA A 605 -4.30 18.27 5.81
C ALA A 605 -5.61 18.93 5.38
N ASP A 606 -6.04 18.65 4.15
CA ASP A 606 -7.24 19.25 3.57
C ASP A 606 -8.51 18.44 3.85
N HIS A 607 -8.39 17.22 4.37
CA HIS A 607 -9.53 16.36 4.74
C HIS A 607 -10.13 16.73 6.10
N VAL A 608 -11.43 16.46 6.25
CA VAL A 608 -12.17 16.70 7.48
C VAL A 608 -12.51 15.38 8.16
N VAL A 609 -12.08 15.21 9.40
CA VAL A 609 -12.45 14.08 10.24
C VAL A 609 -13.33 14.55 11.40
N HIS A 610 -14.44 13.84 11.63
CA HIS A 610 -15.30 13.98 12.79
C HIS A 610 -14.94 12.95 13.86
N PRO A 611 -14.12 13.29 14.87
CA PRO A 611 -13.68 12.38 15.91
C PRO A 611 -14.84 11.96 16.85
N GLY A 612 -15.99 12.62 16.79
CA GLY A 612 -17.22 12.20 17.46
C GLY A 612 -17.11 12.29 18.97
N VAL A 613 -17.10 11.14 19.65
CA VAL A 613 -16.87 11.05 21.10
C VAL A 613 -15.40 10.81 21.45
N VAL A 614 -14.57 10.46 20.47
CA VAL A 614 -13.12 10.42 20.61
C VAL A 614 -12.62 11.87 20.51
N ARG A 615 -11.70 12.29 21.36
CA ARG A 615 -11.14 13.65 21.38
C ARG A 615 -9.72 13.70 20.84
N GLY A 616 -8.99 12.59 20.93
CA GLY A 616 -7.67 12.45 20.37
C GLY A 616 -6.97 11.18 20.82
N MET A 617 -5.89 10.84 20.11
CA MET A 617 -4.94 9.79 20.42
C MET A 617 -3.69 10.44 21.04
N PHE A 618 -3.40 10.14 22.30
CA PHE A 618 -2.27 10.70 23.03
C PHE A 618 -1.22 9.63 23.32
N ASP A 619 0.00 10.07 23.64
CA ASP A 619 1.11 9.18 24.04
C ASP A 619 1.30 7.99 23.08
N ILE A 620 1.16 8.27 21.78
CA ILE A 620 1.29 7.30 20.68
C ILE A 620 2.70 6.69 20.72
N ARG A 621 2.77 5.37 20.81
CA ARG A 621 3.99 4.60 21.11
C ARG A 621 3.94 3.22 20.48
N GLU A 622 5.07 2.49 20.57
CA GLU A 622 5.19 1.11 20.08
C GLU A 622 4.75 0.96 18.60
N ILE A 623 5.05 1.96 17.76
CA ILE A 623 4.66 1.97 16.35
C ILE A 623 5.48 0.92 15.60
N ARG A 624 4.81 -0.14 15.13
CA ARG A 624 5.39 -1.31 14.48
C ARG A 624 5.10 -1.30 12.98
N ASP A 625 6.15 -1.40 12.19
CA ASP A 625 6.04 -1.54 10.73
C ASP A 625 5.35 -2.85 10.34
N THR A 626 4.62 -2.82 9.22
CA THR A 626 4.15 -4.02 8.54
C THR A 626 4.68 -4.08 7.10
N ASP A 627 4.55 -5.25 6.48
CA ASP A 627 4.89 -5.46 5.07
C ASP A 627 3.74 -5.08 4.12
N HIS A 628 2.62 -4.54 4.64
CA HIS A 628 1.45 -4.15 3.86
C HIS A 628 1.57 -2.71 3.37
N TYR A 629 1.47 -2.53 2.05
CA TYR A 629 1.52 -1.24 1.37
C TYR A 629 0.30 -1.05 0.49
N VAL A 630 -0.18 0.19 0.43
CA VAL A 630 -1.32 0.59 -0.41
C VAL A 630 -0.88 1.70 -1.34
N GLU A 631 -0.93 1.45 -2.64
CA GLU A 631 -0.68 2.45 -3.68
C GLU A 631 -2.01 3.08 -4.09
N LEU A 632 -2.18 4.36 -3.80
CA LEU A 632 -3.39 5.13 -4.09
C LEU A 632 -3.29 5.77 -5.48
N ALA A 633 -4.44 6.04 -6.09
CA ALA A 633 -4.49 6.67 -7.39
C ALA A 633 -3.84 8.07 -7.33
N PRO A 634 -3.13 8.48 -8.39
CA PRO A 634 -2.55 9.81 -8.44
C PRO A 634 -3.65 10.87 -8.49
N ASP A 635 -3.56 11.87 -7.62
CA ASP A 635 -4.43 13.05 -7.65
C ASP A 635 -3.59 14.26 -8.10
N ASN A 636 -4.06 14.98 -9.13
CA ASN A 636 -3.30 16.03 -9.82
C ASN A 636 -1.87 15.61 -10.26
N GLY A 637 -1.67 14.32 -10.53
CA GLY A 637 -0.38 13.75 -10.92
C GLY A 637 0.57 13.43 -9.76
N VAL A 638 0.12 13.57 -8.50
CA VAL A 638 0.87 13.20 -7.30
C VAL A 638 0.43 11.82 -6.83
N GLU A 639 1.32 10.84 -6.91
CA GLU A 639 1.10 9.51 -6.38
C GLU A 639 1.20 9.52 -4.84
N ALA A 640 0.43 8.69 -4.16
CA ALA A 640 0.54 8.48 -2.72
C ALA A 640 0.70 7.00 -2.41
N ARG A 641 1.71 6.68 -1.59
CA ARG A 641 1.98 5.30 -1.14
C ARG A 641 1.89 5.25 0.38
N MET A 642 1.01 4.41 0.89
CA MET A 642 0.78 4.22 2.33
C MET A 642 1.42 2.92 2.80
N GLN A 643 1.98 2.91 4.00
CA GLN A 643 2.45 1.72 4.70
C GLN A 643 1.63 1.52 5.97
N ALA A 644 1.09 0.32 6.17
CA ALA A 644 0.34 0.03 7.40
C ALA A 644 1.27 -0.13 8.59
N VAL A 645 0.85 0.37 9.75
CA VAL A 645 1.56 0.28 11.03
C VAL A 645 0.58 -0.10 12.14
N TYR A 646 1.07 -0.80 13.16
CA TYR A 646 0.32 -0.99 14.41
C TYR A 646 0.91 -0.09 15.49
N TYR A 647 0.08 0.57 16.29
CA TYR A 647 0.54 1.43 17.38
C TYR A 647 -0.31 1.27 18.63
N ASP A 648 0.29 1.65 19.76
CA ASP A 648 -0.39 1.78 21.04
C ASP A 648 -0.58 3.28 21.33
N ALA A 649 -1.62 3.63 22.07
CA ALA A 649 -1.92 5.01 22.43
C ALA A 649 -2.76 5.07 23.71
N ASP A 650 -2.94 6.27 24.24
CA ASP A 650 -3.95 6.56 25.27
C ASP A 650 -5.04 7.44 24.64
N VAL A 651 -6.23 6.87 24.47
CA VAL A 651 -7.35 7.50 23.77
C VAL A 651 -8.16 8.33 24.74
N GLU A 652 -8.35 9.61 24.42
CA GLU A 652 -9.29 10.43 25.15
C GLU A 652 -10.69 10.22 24.57
N ILE A 653 -11.59 9.65 25.38
CA ILE A 653 -12.98 9.40 25.01
C ILE A 653 -13.88 10.17 25.98
N GLU A 654 -14.91 10.82 25.46
CA GLU A 654 -15.87 11.55 26.27
C GLU A 654 -16.64 10.63 27.23
N GLY A 655 -16.78 11.02 28.49
CA GLY A 655 -17.68 10.37 29.45
C GLY A 655 -17.21 9.03 30.01
N VAL A 656 -15.92 8.68 29.91
CA VAL A 656 -15.39 7.41 30.44
C VAL A 656 -15.65 7.28 31.95
N GLN A 657 -16.15 6.11 32.35
CA GLN A 657 -16.45 5.73 33.74
C GLN A 657 -15.51 4.63 34.24
N GLU A 658 -15.17 3.67 33.36
CA GLU A 658 -14.31 2.52 33.65
C GLU A 658 -13.36 2.26 32.48
N GLY A 659 -12.17 1.72 32.76
CA GLY A 659 -11.14 1.41 31.75
C GLY A 659 -10.10 2.51 31.52
N GLN A 660 -10.29 3.70 32.11
CA GLN A 660 -9.31 4.79 32.05
C GLN A 660 -8.11 4.61 33.00
N GLY A 661 -6.96 5.14 32.58
CA GLY A 661 -5.75 5.31 33.39
C GLY A 661 -5.86 6.47 34.38
N ALA A 662 -4.75 6.75 35.05
CA ALA A 662 -4.66 7.80 36.08
C ALA A 662 -4.85 9.22 35.52
N ASP A 663 -4.64 9.41 34.22
CA ASP A 663 -4.79 10.65 33.46
C ASP A 663 -6.20 10.83 32.88
N GLY A 664 -7.10 9.85 33.07
CA GLY A 664 -8.47 9.88 32.54
C GLY A 664 -8.60 9.41 31.09
N ARG A 665 -7.53 8.94 30.46
CA ARG A 665 -7.54 8.39 29.09
C ARG A 665 -7.56 6.87 29.10
N VAL A 666 -8.03 6.25 28.02
CA VAL A 666 -8.14 4.79 27.91
C VAL A 666 -6.90 4.25 27.18
N PRO A 667 -6.04 3.45 27.84
CA PRO A 667 -4.91 2.83 27.16
C PRO A 667 -5.40 1.79 26.14
N VAL A 668 -4.90 1.89 24.92
CA VAL A 668 -5.22 0.99 23.82
C VAL A 668 -3.97 0.40 23.22
N HIS A 669 -4.13 -0.80 22.68
CA HIS A 669 -3.04 -1.55 22.08
C HIS A 669 -3.40 -1.97 20.65
N HIS A 670 -2.38 -2.10 19.81
CA HIS A 670 -2.51 -2.72 18.47
C HIS A 670 -3.56 -2.04 17.57
N GLN A 671 -3.60 -0.70 17.60
CA GLN A 671 -4.41 0.10 16.68
C GLN A 671 -3.78 0.08 15.30
N LEU A 672 -4.58 -0.15 14.25
CA LEU A 672 -4.13 -0.02 12.88
C LEU A 672 -4.08 1.46 12.48
N GLY A 673 -3.01 1.86 11.80
CA GLY A 673 -2.88 3.16 11.15
C GLY A 673 -2.01 3.06 9.91
N PHE A 674 -1.88 4.16 9.18
CA PHE A 674 -1.07 4.20 7.95
C PHE A 674 -0.16 5.42 7.95
N VAL A 675 1.08 5.22 7.50
CA VAL A 675 2.06 6.29 7.29
C VAL A 675 2.32 6.48 5.81
N GLN A 676 2.36 7.74 5.38
CA GLN A 676 2.62 8.06 3.98
C GLN A 676 4.12 8.01 3.67
N ARG A 677 4.47 7.47 2.50
CA ARG A 677 5.82 7.34 1.95
C ARG A 677 5.97 8.23 0.72
N ILE A 678 7.21 8.58 0.37
CA ILE A 678 7.52 9.42 -0.78
C ILE A 678 7.73 8.50 -2.00
N PRO A 679 6.84 8.54 -3.01
CA PRO A 679 6.97 7.69 -4.20
C PRO A 679 8.17 8.10 -5.06
N LEU A 680 8.75 7.14 -5.79
CA LEU A 680 9.97 7.35 -6.59
C LEU A 680 9.75 8.15 -7.89
N ALA A 681 8.51 8.38 -8.35
CA ALA A 681 8.22 8.90 -9.70
C ALA A 681 7.54 10.28 -9.76
N SER A 682 7.20 10.90 -8.63
CA SER A 682 6.56 12.23 -8.68
C SER A 682 7.53 13.27 -9.23
N PRO A 683 7.13 14.14 -10.17
CA PRO A 683 7.90 15.32 -10.55
C PRO A 683 7.88 16.29 -9.37
N ILE A 684 8.67 16.00 -8.34
CA ILE A 684 8.66 16.81 -7.13
C ILE A 684 9.33 18.13 -7.46
N SER A 685 8.51 19.15 -7.67
CA SER A 685 8.93 20.55 -7.66
C SER A 685 9.14 21.06 -6.23
N SER A 686 8.66 20.29 -5.23
CA SER A 686 8.87 20.45 -3.79
C SER A 686 9.82 19.36 -3.26
N MET A 687 10.50 19.59 -2.14
CA MET A 687 11.36 18.57 -1.49
C MET A 687 10.54 17.59 -0.62
N GLY A 688 9.39 17.13 -1.09
CA GLY A 688 8.45 16.28 -0.33
C GLY A 688 7.06 16.23 -0.96
N VAL A 689 6.15 15.51 -0.32
CA VAL A 689 4.75 15.35 -0.75
C VAL A 689 3.77 15.97 0.26
N GLY A 690 2.62 16.42 -0.24
CA GLY A 690 1.51 16.89 0.58
C GLY A 690 0.88 15.78 1.42
N SER A 691 -0.06 16.12 2.29
CA SER A 691 -0.93 15.14 2.92
C SER A 691 -1.79 14.43 1.87
N LEU A 692 -2.48 13.37 2.25
CA LEU A 692 -3.52 12.80 1.41
C LEU A 692 -4.60 13.84 1.10
N THR A 693 -5.10 13.82 -0.13
CA THR A 693 -6.32 14.56 -0.48
C THR A 693 -7.55 13.80 0.04
N PRO A 694 -8.71 14.47 0.20
CA PRO A 694 -9.93 13.79 0.64
C PRO A 694 -10.27 12.55 -0.20
N ASP A 695 -10.10 12.61 -1.52
CA ASP A 695 -10.35 11.47 -2.42
C ASP A 695 -9.36 10.32 -2.20
N GLN A 696 -8.08 10.63 -1.97
CA GLN A 696 -7.06 9.62 -1.67
C GLN A 696 -7.30 8.95 -0.31
N LEU A 697 -7.68 9.71 0.71
CA LEU A 697 -8.03 9.16 2.02
C LEU A 697 -9.31 8.30 1.92
N LYS A 698 -10.30 8.73 1.12
CA LYS A 698 -11.49 7.94 0.82
C LYS A 698 -11.13 6.62 0.13
N GLU A 699 -10.23 6.64 -0.85
CA GLU A 699 -9.74 5.43 -1.51
C GLU A 699 -9.03 4.48 -0.53
N LEU A 700 -8.25 5.02 0.42
CA LEU A 700 -7.62 4.21 1.46
C LEU A 700 -8.68 3.46 2.29
N PHE A 701 -9.73 4.14 2.76
CA PHE A 701 -10.83 3.50 3.49
C PHE A 701 -11.63 2.52 2.61
N ASP A 702 -11.87 2.82 1.34
CA ASP A 702 -12.59 1.91 0.43
C ASP A 702 -11.82 0.59 0.21
N ARG A 703 -10.49 0.62 0.25
CA ARG A 703 -9.62 -0.56 0.06
C ARG A 703 -9.39 -1.34 1.34
N GLU A 704 -9.13 -0.66 2.44
CA GLU A 704 -8.70 -1.27 3.71
C GLU A 704 -9.89 -1.53 4.67
N GLY A 705 -11.00 -0.82 4.48
CA GLY A 705 -12.11 -0.80 5.42
C GLY A 705 -11.85 0.13 6.63
N PRO A 706 -12.62 -0.01 7.72
CA PRO A 706 -12.48 0.84 8.90
C PRO A 706 -11.11 0.72 9.55
N ILE A 707 -10.45 1.84 9.81
CA ILE A 707 -9.08 1.91 10.34
C ILE A 707 -9.15 2.26 11.83
N GLY A 708 -8.53 1.45 12.67
CA GLY A 708 -8.53 1.62 14.12
C GLY A 708 -8.26 0.30 14.83
N GLY A 709 -8.84 0.10 16.01
CA GLY A 709 -8.55 -1.09 16.79
C GLY A 709 -9.41 -1.28 18.03
N PRO A 710 -9.14 -2.36 18.78
CA PRO A 710 -9.89 -2.71 19.97
C PRO A 710 -9.64 -1.70 21.10
N VAL A 711 -10.69 -1.44 21.87
CA VAL A 711 -10.68 -0.56 23.05
C VAL A 711 -11.46 -1.24 24.16
N ASP A 712 -11.06 -1.04 25.41
CA ASP A 712 -11.76 -1.59 26.56
C ASP A 712 -12.12 -0.48 27.56
N CYS A 713 -13.32 0.08 27.43
CA CYS A 713 -13.86 0.99 28.44
C CYS A 713 -15.40 0.97 28.52
N THR A 714 -15.93 1.62 29.56
CA THR A 714 -17.35 1.95 29.69
C THR A 714 -17.49 3.46 29.70
N VAL A 715 -18.38 4.00 28.86
CA VAL A 715 -18.61 5.44 28.70
C VAL A 715 -20.06 5.80 29.02
N THR A 716 -20.26 6.99 29.57
CA THR A 716 -21.55 7.66 29.65
C THR A 716 -21.78 8.49 28.39
N ILE A 717 -23.01 8.47 27.87
CA ILE A 717 -23.35 9.18 26.63
C ILE A 717 -23.78 10.61 26.96
N GLY A 718 -22.91 11.59 26.68
CA GLY A 718 -23.15 13.01 26.99
C GLY A 718 -23.41 13.23 28.49
N THR A 719 -24.40 14.06 28.81
CA THR A 719 -24.84 14.28 30.20
C THR A 719 -25.95 13.32 30.65
N SER A 720 -26.28 12.32 29.82
CA SER A 720 -27.38 11.38 30.10
C SER A 720 -26.98 10.29 31.11
N PRO A 721 -27.93 9.59 31.75
CA PRO A 721 -27.63 8.44 32.61
C PRO A 721 -27.35 7.14 31.82
N HIS A 722 -27.31 7.20 30.49
CA HIS A 722 -27.10 6.03 29.64
C HIS A 722 -25.62 5.71 29.49
N MET A 723 -25.28 4.43 29.61
CA MET A 723 -23.91 3.94 29.49
C MET A 723 -23.74 3.03 28.27
N MET A 724 -22.52 2.90 27.79
CA MET A 724 -22.14 2.00 26.70
C MET A 724 -20.80 1.36 27.01
N ARG A 725 -20.71 0.04 26.83
CA ARG A 725 -19.46 -0.70 26.86
C ARG A 725 -18.82 -0.59 25.48
N VAL A 726 -17.68 0.09 25.38
CA VAL A 726 -16.94 0.29 24.14
C VAL A 726 -15.92 -0.83 23.99
N THR A 727 -15.94 -1.50 22.83
CA THR A 727 -15.07 -2.62 22.46
C THR A 727 -14.09 -2.26 21.33
N GLY A 728 -14.28 -1.15 20.64
CA GLY A 728 -13.37 -0.68 19.58
C GLY A 728 -13.59 0.77 19.19
N VAL A 729 -12.58 1.35 18.55
CA VAL A 729 -12.60 2.70 17.96
C VAL A 729 -12.14 2.55 16.52
N TYR A 730 -12.96 3.00 15.58
CA TYR A 730 -12.68 2.89 14.15
C TYR A 730 -13.06 4.19 13.44
N ALA A 731 -12.17 4.67 12.58
CA ALA A 731 -12.47 5.70 11.61
C ALA A 731 -12.93 5.06 10.31
N ASP A 732 -13.86 5.72 9.61
CA ASP A 732 -14.35 5.30 8.32
C ASP A 732 -14.88 6.52 7.54
N ASN A 733 -15.16 6.33 6.25
CA ASN A 733 -15.77 7.31 5.37
C ASN A 733 -17.19 7.68 5.85
N ALA A 734 -17.45 8.98 6.05
CA ALA A 734 -18.72 9.52 6.51
C ALA A 734 -19.65 9.98 5.38
N GLY A 735 -19.19 9.89 4.12
CA GLY A 735 -19.86 10.48 2.97
C GLY A 735 -19.58 11.98 2.85
N ALA A 736 -20.44 12.70 2.13
CA ALA A 736 -20.31 14.14 1.93
C ALA A 736 -21.39 14.92 2.71
N THR A 737 -21.02 16.04 3.34
CA THR A 737 -21.98 16.95 4.02
C THR A 737 -23.10 17.42 3.07
N ILE A 738 -22.77 17.62 1.78
CA ILE A 738 -23.73 18.00 0.75
C ILE A 738 -23.93 16.81 -0.19
N PRO A 739 -25.12 16.19 -0.23
CA PRO A 739 -25.39 15.08 -1.14
C PRO A 739 -25.14 15.46 -2.60
N GLY A 740 -24.20 14.76 -3.25
CA GLY A 740 -23.82 14.99 -4.65
C GLY A 740 -22.62 15.92 -4.89
N THR A 741 -21.95 16.41 -3.84
CA THR A 741 -20.60 17.00 -3.97
C THR A 741 -19.52 15.92 -3.89
N SER A 742 -18.34 16.23 -4.40
CA SER A 742 -17.17 15.34 -4.46
C SER A 742 -16.25 15.47 -3.24
N ASP A 743 -16.68 16.09 -2.13
CA ASP A 743 -15.82 16.33 -0.97
C ASP A 743 -16.14 15.30 0.12
N PRO A 744 -15.43 14.16 0.20
CA PRO A 744 -15.64 13.17 1.24
C PRO A 744 -15.14 13.70 2.59
N GLU A 745 -15.92 13.42 3.64
CA GLU A 745 -15.56 13.63 5.03
C GLU A 745 -15.49 12.28 5.75
N PHE A 746 -14.84 12.25 6.91
CA PHE A 746 -14.55 11.03 7.65
C PHE A 746 -15.12 11.13 9.06
N ALA A 747 -15.39 10.00 9.71
CA ALA A 747 -15.88 9.99 11.08
C ALA A 747 -15.28 8.84 11.88
N VAL A 748 -15.02 9.12 13.16
CA VAL A 748 -14.56 8.15 14.14
C VAL A 748 -15.75 7.72 14.98
N ALA A 749 -16.02 6.42 15.01
CA ALA A 749 -17.04 5.80 15.83
C ALA A 749 -16.42 5.01 16.99
N VAL A 750 -17.02 5.10 18.17
CA VAL A 750 -16.84 4.07 19.20
C VAL A 750 -17.84 2.95 18.93
N HIS A 751 -17.33 1.73 18.88
CA HIS A 751 -18.11 0.52 18.66
C HIS A 751 -18.29 -0.22 19.97
N GLY A 752 -19.47 -0.79 20.19
CA GLY A 752 -19.73 -1.56 21.40
C GLY A 752 -21.20 -1.81 21.70
N SER A 753 -21.53 -2.12 22.95
CA SER A 753 -22.89 -2.45 23.36
C SER A 753 -23.45 -1.41 24.34
N PRO A 754 -24.58 -0.75 24.02
CA PRO A 754 -25.23 0.11 25.00
C PRO A 754 -25.75 -0.71 26.17
N HIS A 755 -25.58 -0.19 27.38
CA HIS A 755 -26.06 -0.82 28.60
C HIS A 755 -27.57 -0.59 28.73
N LEU A 756 -28.35 -1.59 28.32
CA LEU A 756 -29.80 -1.58 28.41
C LEU A 756 -30.24 -2.26 29.72
N PRO A 757 -31.02 -1.59 30.59
CA PRO A 757 -31.38 -2.09 31.90
C PRO A 757 -32.53 -3.13 31.88
N ALA A 758 -32.62 -3.91 32.98
CA ALA A 758 -33.49 -5.07 33.21
C ALA A 758 -33.28 -6.24 32.22
N ALA A 759 -32.67 -7.30 32.75
CA ALA A 759 -32.19 -8.48 32.05
C ALA A 759 -33.20 -9.08 31.05
N GLY A 760 -32.86 -9.00 29.76
CA GLY A 760 -33.40 -9.85 28.70
C GLY A 760 -34.54 -9.28 27.85
N GLN A 761 -35.04 -8.08 28.13
CA GLN A 761 -36.18 -7.52 27.37
C GLN A 761 -35.79 -6.50 26.32
N TRP A 762 -34.68 -5.78 26.48
CA TRP A 762 -34.20 -4.82 25.51
C TRP A 762 -32.94 -5.32 24.81
N SER A 763 -32.91 -5.21 23.50
CA SER A 763 -31.72 -5.48 22.68
C SER A 763 -31.56 -4.39 21.63
N VAL A 764 -30.36 -4.30 21.05
CA VAL A 764 -30.15 -3.50 19.84
C VAL A 764 -30.26 -4.41 18.64
N VAL A 765 -30.93 -3.93 17.60
CA VAL A 765 -31.11 -4.63 16.33
C VAL A 765 -30.74 -3.72 15.18
N ARG A 766 -30.32 -4.32 14.07
CA ARG A 766 -30.09 -3.65 12.80
C ARG A 766 -31.34 -3.77 11.94
N VAL A 767 -31.70 -2.71 11.23
CA VAL A 767 -32.81 -2.69 10.28
C VAL A 767 -32.26 -2.48 8.89
N ASP A 768 -32.52 -3.41 7.98
CA ASP A 768 -32.13 -3.27 6.59
C ASP A 768 -32.93 -2.14 5.91
N GLY A 769 -32.23 -1.19 5.28
CA GLY A 769 -32.84 0.00 4.70
C GLY A 769 -33.75 -0.29 3.50
N THR A 770 -33.56 -1.41 2.81
CA THR A 770 -34.30 -1.76 1.58
C THR A 770 -35.48 -2.70 1.87
N THR A 771 -35.20 -3.84 2.49
CA THR A 771 -36.17 -4.88 2.81
C THR A 771 -36.98 -4.57 4.06
N LYS A 772 -36.51 -3.62 4.89
CA LYS A 772 -37.07 -3.29 6.21
C LYS A 772 -37.09 -4.49 7.17
N ALA A 773 -36.26 -5.49 6.92
CA ALA A 773 -36.08 -6.63 7.81
C ALA A 773 -35.31 -6.22 9.08
N VAL A 774 -35.62 -6.85 10.21
CA VAL A 774 -34.95 -6.61 11.49
C VAL A 774 -34.05 -7.79 11.82
N GLU A 775 -32.76 -7.49 11.97
CA GLU A 775 -31.66 -8.45 12.06
C GLU A 775 -30.86 -8.26 13.35
N PRO A 776 -30.21 -9.31 13.87
CA PRO A 776 -29.31 -9.18 15.00
C PRO A 776 -28.10 -8.31 14.62
N VAL A 777 -27.61 -7.52 15.57
CA VAL A 777 -26.33 -6.81 15.43
C VAL A 777 -25.16 -7.79 15.47
N ASP A 778 -24.05 -7.43 14.83
CA ASP A 778 -22.82 -8.21 14.93
C ASP A 778 -22.33 -8.21 16.39
N ALA A 779 -22.22 -9.41 16.98
CA ALA A 779 -21.84 -9.56 18.37
C ALA A 779 -20.35 -9.25 18.65
N GLN A 780 -19.49 -9.28 17.64
CA GLN A 780 -18.06 -8.99 17.79
C GLN A 780 -17.77 -7.49 17.65
N LEU A 781 -18.42 -6.83 16.68
CA LEU A 781 -18.20 -5.41 16.42
C LEU A 781 -19.10 -4.52 17.28
N GLY A 782 -20.32 -4.96 17.61
CA GLY A 782 -21.31 -4.15 18.31
C GLY A 782 -21.87 -3.02 17.44
N VAL A 783 -22.39 -1.99 18.09
CA VAL A 783 -23.10 -0.87 17.48
C VAL A 783 -22.22 0.38 17.50
N PRO A 784 -22.03 1.07 16.36
CA PRO A 784 -21.31 2.32 16.31
C PRO A 784 -22.09 3.45 16.97
N LEU A 785 -21.40 4.29 17.73
CA LEU A 785 -21.89 5.57 18.24
C LEU A 785 -21.10 6.70 17.57
N ILE A 786 -21.79 7.49 16.76
CA ILE A 786 -21.23 8.60 16.00
C ILE A 786 -21.78 9.95 16.47
N ARG A 787 -21.02 11.00 16.21
CA ARG A 787 -21.44 12.39 16.46
C ARG A 787 -20.74 13.32 15.48
N ARG A 788 -21.49 14.25 14.88
CA ARG A 788 -20.93 15.29 14.02
C ARG A 788 -20.19 16.31 14.87
N ASN A 789 -19.05 16.82 14.42
CA ASN A 789 -18.39 17.94 15.11
C ASN A 789 -19.11 19.27 14.96
N ALA A 790 -18.77 20.21 15.84
CA ALA A 790 -19.20 21.59 15.69
C ALA A 790 -18.62 22.21 14.41
N ALA A 791 -19.35 23.15 13.81
CA ALA A 791 -18.97 23.76 12.53
C ALA A 791 -17.67 24.59 12.57
N ALA A 792 -17.22 25.01 13.77
CA ALA A 792 -15.97 25.73 13.95
C ALA A 792 -15.26 25.31 15.25
N PRO A 793 -13.91 25.25 15.25
CA PRO A 793 -13.13 25.04 16.46
C PRO A 793 -13.51 26.02 17.58
N GLY A 794 -13.67 25.53 18.81
CA GLY A 794 -14.01 26.36 19.98
C GLY A 794 -15.51 26.68 20.15
N THR A 795 -16.38 26.24 19.25
CA THR A 795 -17.85 26.33 19.45
C THR A 795 -18.39 25.09 20.18
N PRO A 796 -19.37 25.22 21.09
CA PRO A 796 -20.01 24.07 21.73
C PRO A 796 -20.65 23.16 20.68
N ASN A 797 -20.33 21.87 20.73
CA ASN A 797 -20.93 20.90 19.83
C ASN A 797 -22.35 20.57 20.31
N THR A 798 -23.38 21.00 19.57
CA THR A 798 -24.78 20.74 19.91
C THR A 798 -25.39 19.55 19.16
N HIS A 799 -24.61 18.88 18.31
CA HIS A 799 -25.09 17.72 17.55
C HIS A 799 -25.31 16.50 18.46
N PRO A 800 -26.38 15.71 18.22
CA PRO A 800 -26.73 14.57 19.05
C PRO A 800 -25.77 13.39 18.83
N TYR A 801 -25.62 12.57 19.87
CA TYR A 801 -24.99 11.25 19.79
C TYR A 801 -25.98 10.28 19.14
N ARG A 802 -25.58 9.59 18.07
CA ARG A 802 -26.45 8.71 17.29
C ARG A 802 -25.83 7.32 17.18
N TRP A 803 -26.63 6.28 17.39
CA TRP A 803 -26.21 4.92 17.05
C TRP A 803 -26.46 4.70 15.55
N ALA A 804 -25.41 4.86 14.75
CA ALA A 804 -25.46 4.80 13.29
C ALA A 804 -24.05 4.57 12.72
N ASP A 805 -23.96 3.92 11.56
CA ASP A 805 -22.68 3.73 10.88
C ASP A 805 -22.08 5.08 10.45
N PRO A 806 -20.74 5.25 10.46
CA PRO A 806 -20.05 6.47 10.02
C PRO A 806 -20.57 7.04 8.70
N LYS A 807 -20.75 6.20 7.67
CA LYS A 807 -21.28 6.57 6.34
C LYS A 807 -22.68 7.20 6.34
N HIS A 808 -23.41 7.11 7.46
CA HIS A 808 -24.74 7.67 7.64
C HIS A 808 -24.75 8.96 8.49
N LEU A 809 -23.58 9.54 8.77
CA LEU A 809 -23.46 10.77 9.54
C LEU A 809 -24.33 11.90 8.94
N PHE A 810 -24.29 12.04 7.61
CA PHE A 810 -25.03 13.08 6.86
C PHE A 810 -26.27 12.56 6.13
N THR A 811 -26.45 11.25 6.03
CA THR A 811 -27.51 10.64 5.24
C THR A 811 -28.83 10.57 6.03
N PRO A 812 -29.93 11.18 5.55
CA PRO A 812 -31.22 11.14 6.24
C PRO A 812 -31.90 9.78 6.14
N ASP A 813 -31.63 9.00 5.09
CA ASP A 813 -32.18 7.67 4.85
C ASP A 813 -31.06 6.64 4.67
N PRO A 814 -30.62 5.98 5.76
CA PRO A 814 -29.50 5.06 5.74
C PRO A 814 -29.88 3.73 5.07
N ASP A 815 -28.89 3.06 4.47
CA ASP A 815 -29.06 1.71 3.91
C ASP A 815 -29.13 0.63 5.00
N ALA A 816 -28.70 0.96 6.22
CA ALA A 816 -28.79 0.17 7.44
C ALA A 816 -29.03 1.10 8.62
N ASP A 817 -30.09 0.83 9.38
CA ASP A 817 -30.48 1.60 10.55
C ASP A 817 -30.29 0.78 11.83
N TYR A 818 -30.24 1.44 12.98
CA TYR A 818 -30.21 0.77 14.28
C TYR A 818 -31.45 1.14 15.08
N ALA A 819 -31.95 0.17 15.85
CA ALA A 819 -33.13 0.35 16.67
C ALA A 819 -32.98 -0.38 18.02
N LEU A 820 -33.64 0.14 19.05
CA LEU A 820 -33.81 -0.59 20.31
C LEU A 820 -35.07 -1.45 20.19
N LEU A 821 -34.93 -2.75 20.33
CA LEU A 821 -36.03 -3.70 20.32
C LEU A 821 -36.39 -4.08 21.74
N PHE A 822 -37.61 -3.76 22.13
CA PHE A 822 -38.28 -4.34 23.28
C PHE A 822 -38.97 -5.65 22.89
N ALA A 823 -38.64 -6.72 23.59
CA ALA A 823 -39.22 -8.04 23.42
C ALA A 823 -39.97 -8.48 24.69
N GLY A 824 -41.31 -8.41 24.64
CA GLY A 824 -42.18 -9.10 25.59
C GLY A 824 -42.51 -10.53 25.14
N GLU A 825 -43.31 -11.26 25.92
CA GLU A 825 -43.66 -12.66 25.61
C GLU A 825 -44.44 -12.82 24.30
N THR A 826 -45.38 -11.93 24.00
CA THR A 826 -46.23 -12.02 22.78
C THR A 826 -46.28 -10.75 21.95
N GLN A 827 -45.57 -9.69 22.36
CA GLN A 827 -45.55 -8.39 21.68
C GLN A 827 -44.15 -7.80 21.68
N ARG A 828 -43.85 -6.99 20.67
CA ARG A 828 -42.55 -6.33 20.52
C ARG A 828 -42.73 -4.86 20.16
N ILE A 829 -41.83 -4.00 20.63
CA ILE A 829 -41.76 -2.59 20.23
C ILE A 829 -40.38 -2.32 19.66
N LEU A 830 -40.33 -1.75 18.46
CA LEU A 830 -39.12 -1.31 17.81
C LEU A 830 -39.00 0.21 17.95
N TYR A 831 -37.92 0.69 18.56
CA TYR A 831 -37.58 2.10 18.72
C TYR A 831 -36.48 2.49 17.72
N PRO A 832 -36.84 3.02 16.54
CA PRO A 832 -35.90 3.28 15.46
C PRO A 832 -34.99 4.49 15.77
N ARG A 833 -33.81 4.56 15.14
CA ARG A 833 -32.89 5.72 15.19
C ARG A 833 -32.71 6.34 16.58
N PRO A 834 -32.35 5.55 17.60
CA PRO A 834 -32.13 6.09 18.93
C PRO A 834 -31.01 7.14 18.86
N LYS A 835 -31.21 8.26 19.56
CA LYS A 835 -30.20 9.31 19.72
C LYS A 835 -30.32 9.98 21.08
N VAL A 836 -29.26 10.61 21.53
CA VAL A 836 -29.22 11.41 22.76
C VAL A 836 -28.78 12.83 22.37
N GLY A 837 -29.56 13.85 22.71
CA GLY A 837 -29.15 15.24 22.52
C GLY A 837 -27.97 15.60 23.43
N HIS A 838 -27.24 16.68 23.10
CA HIS A 838 -26.02 17.04 23.85
C HIS A 838 -26.27 17.20 25.37
N ASP A 839 -27.39 17.84 25.72
CA ASP A 839 -27.81 18.13 27.11
C ASP A 839 -29.06 17.34 27.53
N ASP A 840 -29.47 16.34 26.74
CA ASP A 840 -30.69 15.56 27.00
C ASP A 840 -30.39 14.38 27.93
N THR A 841 -31.35 14.04 28.80
CA THR A 841 -31.28 12.86 29.67
C THR A 841 -31.97 11.63 29.10
N ASP A 842 -32.80 11.81 28.06
CA ASP A 842 -33.65 10.77 27.49
C ASP A 842 -33.12 10.35 26.11
N ILE A 843 -33.32 9.08 25.75
CA ILE A 843 -33.14 8.62 24.38
C ILE A 843 -34.34 9.11 23.56
N THR A 844 -34.07 9.79 22.46
CA THR A 844 -35.08 10.31 21.53
C THR A 844 -34.95 9.65 20.15
N SER A 845 -35.93 9.86 19.29
CA SER A 845 -35.93 9.43 17.89
C SER A 845 -36.60 10.47 17.02
N ASP A 846 -36.21 10.54 15.75
CA ASP A 846 -36.91 11.34 14.73
C ASP A 846 -38.09 10.59 14.09
N LEU A 847 -38.24 9.28 14.39
CA LEU A 847 -39.27 8.41 13.83
C LEU A 847 -40.18 7.86 14.94
N GLU A 848 -41.44 7.61 14.63
CA GLU A 848 -42.35 7.01 15.61
C GLU A 848 -41.99 5.53 15.88
N PRO A 849 -41.97 5.08 17.16
CA PRO A 849 -41.79 3.67 17.48
C PRO A 849 -42.85 2.79 16.81
N ARG A 850 -42.47 1.54 16.53
CA ARG A 850 -43.36 0.56 15.90
C ARG A 850 -43.76 -0.52 16.89
N LEU A 851 -45.06 -0.81 16.97
CA LEU A 851 -45.62 -1.90 17.75
C LEU A 851 -45.94 -3.09 16.84
N ALA A 852 -45.34 -4.24 17.13
CA ALA A 852 -45.79 -5.54 16.65
C ALA A 852 -46.63 -6.19 17.75
N ASP A 853 -47.94 -6.18 17.51
CA ASP A 853 -48.90 -6.84 18.39
C ASP A 853 -48.87 -8.37 18.17
N PRO A 854 -49.61 -9.18 18.96
CA PRO A 854 -49.51 -10.63 18.88
C PRO A 854 -49.88 -11.17 17.50
N TYR A 855 -50.84 -10.56 16.82
CA TYR A 855 -51.27 -10.98 15.48
C TYR A 855 -50.23 -10.65 14.40
N THR A 856 -49.57 -9.50 14.50
CA THR A 856 -48.45 -9.16 13.60
C THR A 856 -47.26 -10.08 13.86
N MET A 857 -47.00 -10.41 15.13
CA MET A 857 -45.93 -11.33 15.53
C MET A 857 -46.14 -12.77 15.02
N LEU A 858 -47.39 -13.25 14.88
CA LEU A 858 -47.68 -14.56 14.27
C LEU A 858 -47.18 -14.69 12.82
N ARG A 859 -46.97 -13.57 12.13
CA ARG A 859 -46.46 -13.54 10.75
C ARG A 859 -44.99 -13.12 10.66
N ALA A 860 -44.36 -12.81 11.79
CA ALA A 860 -42.97 -12.37 11.81
C ALA A 860 -42.05 -13.58 11.55
N GLY A 861 -41.36 -13.60 10.41
CA GLY A 861 -40.34 -14.61 10.10
C GLY A 861 -38.99 -14.40 10.81
N GLY A 862 -38.93 -13.59 11.88
CA GLY A 862 -37.67 -13.15 12.49
C GLY A 862 -37.81 -12.36 13.81
N LEU A 863 -36.83 -11.51 14.14
CA LEU A 863 -36.77 -10.74 15.39
C LEU A 863 -37.87 -9.66 15.50
N PHE A 864 -38.43 -9.24 14.38
CA PHE A 864 -39.56 -8.32 14.28
C PHE A 864 -40.15 -8.52 12.87
N PRO A 865 -41.46 -8.29 12.64
CA PRO A 865 -42.00 -8.21 11.29
C PRO A 865 -41.31 -7.10 10.49
N PRO A 866 -41.37 -7.08 9.14
CA PRO A 866 -40.88 -5.95 8.37
C PRO A 866 -41.44 -4.63 8.92
N VAL A 867 -40.59 -3.62 9.12
CA VAL A 867 -40.91 -2.42 9.92
C VAL A 867 -42.17 -1.68 9.42
N ASP A 868 -42.47 -1.76 8.13
CA ASP A 868 -43.64 -1.15 7.51
C ASP A 868 -44.95 -1.92 7.74
N GLU A 869 -44.89 -3.21 8.12
CA GLU A 869 -46.07 -4.00 8.49
C GLU A 869 -46.51 -3.77 9.95
N ALA A 870 -45.63 -3.18 10.79
CA ALA A 870 -45.88 -2.89 12.19
C ALA A 870 -46.58 -1.53 12.40
N MET A 871 -47.38 -1.43 13.47
CA MET A 871 -48.20 -0.25 13.75
C MET A 871 -47.34 0.92 14.26
N LYS A 872 -47.56 2.12 13.73
CA LYS A 872 -46.90 3.33 14.23
C LYS A 872 -47.56 3.80 15.53
N LEU A 873 -46.75 4.16 16.53
CA LEU A 873 -47.22 4.98 17.65
C LEU A 873 -47.57 6.39 17.15
N LYS A 874 -48.35 7.13 17.95
CA LYS A 874 -48.88 8.46 17.56
C LYS A 874 -47.81 9.54 17.41
N ALA A 875 -46.66 9.39 18.07
CA ALA A 875 -45.58 10.37 18.10
C ALA A 875 -44.24 9.68 18.44
N PRO A 876 -43.09 10.33 18.16
CA PRO A 876 -41.78 9.88 18.61
C PRO A 876 -41.60 10.15 20.10
N TYR A 877 -42.20 9.31 20.95
CA TYR A 877 -42.12 9.45 22.40
C TYR A 877 -40.67 9.25 22.89
N PRO A 878 -40.11 10.13 23.76
CA PRO A 878 -38.81 9.92 24.39
C PRO A 878 -38.81 8.69 25.29
N LEU A 879 -37.63 8.09 25.48
CA LEU A 879 -37.38 6.93 26.31
C LEU A 879 -36.45 7.34 27.47
N SER A 880 -37.03 7.49 28.65
CA SER A 880 -36.30 7.90 29.87
C SER A 880 -35.84 6.69 30.68
N LEU A 881 -34.70 6.83 31.36
CA LEU A 881 -34.23 5.85 32.34
C LEU A 881 -34.64 6.29 33.75
N ALA A 882 -35.56 5.54 34.38
CA ALA A 882 -35.99 5.82 35.74
C ALA A 882 -36.04 4.54 36.58
N SER A 883 -35.48 4.60 37.81
CA SER A 883 -35.45 3.48 38.75
C SER A 883 -34.85 2.18 38.16
N GLY A 884 -33.93 2.30 37.19
CA GLY A 884 -33.33 1.15 36.51
C GLY A 884 -34.22 0.50 35.45
N HIS A 885 -35.23 1.20 34.92
CA HIS A 885 -36.06 0.73 33.80
C HIS A 885 -36.21 1.81 32.73
N LEU A 886 -36.19 1.42 31.45
CA LEU A 886 -36.53 2.30 30.34
C LEU A 886 -38.05 2.45 30.27
N ARG A 887 -38.55 3.68 30.08
CA ARG A 887 -40.00 3.98 29.97
C ARG A 887 -40.26 5.12 28.98
N LEU A 888 -41.39 5.07 28.29
CA LEU A 888 -41.83 6.15 27.40
C LEU A 888 -42.20 7.39 28.21
N VAL A 889 -42.05 8.57 27.62
CA VAL A 889 -42.51 9.84 28.20
C VAL A 889 -43.65 10.40 27.32
N PRO A 890 -44.91 10.45 27.79
CA PRO A 890 -45.40 10.01 29.11
C PRO A 890 -45.46 8.47 29.27
N ASP A 891 -45.46 8.01 30.52
CA ASP A 891 -45.40 6.57 30.89
C ASP A 891 -46.55 5.72 30.30
N GLU A 892 -47.70 6.33 30.03
CA GLU A 892 -48.85 5.72 29.37
C GLU A 892 -49.17 6.46 28.07
N VAL A 893 -49.10 5.74 26.95
CA VAL A 893 -49.44 6.26 25.62
C VAL A 893 -50.60 5.47 25.03
N SER A 894 -51.57 6.18 24.46
CA SER A 894 -52.74 5.60 23.81
C SER A 894 -52.85 6.05 22.36
N PHE A 895 -53.11 5.13 21.44
CA PHE A 895 -53.32 5.43 20.03
C PHE A 895 -54.34 4.49 19.40
N GLN A 896 -54.91 4.93 18.28
CA GLN A 896 -55.78 4.10 17.45
C GLN A 896 -54.96 3.52 16.29
N PRO A 897 -55.20 2.26 15.91
CA PRO A 897 -54.57 1.69 14.73
C PRO A 897 -55.02 2.43 13.46
N PRO A 898 -54.23 2.42 12.38
CA PRO A 898 -54.63 3.03 11.11
C PRO A 898 -55.99 2.49 10.65
N PHE A 899 -56.86 3.37 10.14
CA PHE A 899 -58.22 3.01 9.73
C PHE A 899 -58.19 1.89 8.67
N GLY A 900 -58.85 0.76 8.95
CA GLY A 900 -58.94 -0.36 8.01
C GLY A 900 -57.75 -1.33 8.03
N HIS A 901 -56.86 -1.25 9.03
CA HIS A 901 -55.83 -2.27 9.22
C HIS A 901 -56.50 -3.64 9.43
N ALA A 902 -56.18 -4.60 8.58
CA ALA A 902 -56.67 -5.97 8.65
C ALA A 902 -55.54 -6.93 8.26
N GLN A 903 -55.37 -7.99 9.03
CA GLN A 903 -54.31 -8.97 8.85
C GLN A 903 -54.90 -10.35 8.65
N ARG A 904 -54.60 -10.95 7.50
CA ARG A 904 -54.94 -12.35 7.21
C ARG A 904 -54.08 -13.26 8.10
N LEU A 905 -54.71 -13.97 9.03
CA LEU A 905 -54.07 -14.95 9.91
C LEU A 905 -53.98 -16.32 9.23
N VAL A 906 -55.07 -16.78 8.60
CA VAL A 906 -55.09 -18.05 7.84
C VAL A 906 -55.78 -17.85 6.51
N ASN A 907 -55.17 -18.39 5.44
CA ASN A 907 -55.70 -18.37 4.09
C ASN A 907 -55.91 -19.80 3.56
N GLY A 908 -57.01 -20.44 3.96
CA GLY A 908 -57.41 -21.74 3.44
C GLY A 908 -58.05 -21.62 2.06
N SER A 909 -58.07 -22.72 1.29
CA SER A 909 -58.66 -22.75 -0.06
C SER A 909 -60.16 -22.41 -0.10
N ALA A 910 -60.88 -22.60 1.00
CA ALA A 910 -62.33 -22.35 1.11
C ALA A 910 -62.73 -21.42 2.27
N TRP A 911 -61.79 -20.99 3.13
CA TRP A 911 -62.07 -20.19 4.32
C TRP A 911 -60.87 -19.33 4.73
N THR A 912 -61.13 -18.23 5.41
CA THR A 912 -60.11 -17.29 5.89
C THR A 912 -60.35 -16.92 7.35
N ALA A 913 -59.27 -16.63 8.07
CA ALA A 913 -59.31 -15.96 9.37
C ALA A 913 -58.55 -14.64 9.27
N ASP A 914 -59.19 -13.54 9.64
CA ASP A 914 -58.67 -12.18 9.55
C ASP A 914 -58.74 -11.49 10.92
N ALA A 915 -57.67 -10.84 11.37
CA ALA A 915 -57.69 -9.90 12.50
C ALA A 915 -57.92 -8.48 11.96
N GLN A 916 -59.02 -7.85 12.34
CA GLN A 916 -59.43 -6.51 11.92
C GLN A 916 -59.37 -5.54 13.10
N TYR A 917 -58.89 -4.33 12.81
CA TYR A 917 -58.79 -3.24 13.77
C TYR A 917 -59.77 -2.13 13.38
N PRO A 918 -61.02 -2.19 13.86
CA PRO A 918 -62.06 -1.23 13.45
C PRO A 918 -61.71 0.20 13.88
N GLY A 919 -61.92 1.17 13.00
CA GLY A 919 -61.85 2.59 13.36
C GLY A 919 -63.00 3.00 14.29
N ALA A 920 -62.89 4.18 14.90
CA ALA A 920 -64.01 4.77 15.63
C ALA A 920 -65.07 5.28 14.63
N ASP A 921 -66.34 4.94 14.87
CA ASP A 921 -67.49 5.45 14.13
C ASP A 921 -68.52 6.08 15.08
N ALA A 922 -69.66 6.54 14.55
CA ALA A 922 -70.70 7.20 15.36
C ALA A 922 -71.40 6.26 16.37
N GLN A 923 -71.20 4.94 16.27
CA GLN A 923 -71.85 3.92 17.11
C GLN A 923 -70.87 3.12 18.00
N SER A 924 -69.55 3.18 17.77
CA SER A 924 -68.54 2.37 18.46
C SER A 924 -67.18 3.08 18.57
N PRO A 925 -66.49 3.04 19.74
CA PRO A 925 -65.25 3.80 19.99
C PRO A 925 -64.00 3.29 19.23
N GLY A 926 -64.13 2.29 18.35
CA GLY A 926 -63.02 1.69 17.58
C GLY A 926 -62.02 0.89 18.44
N ALA A 927 -61.05 0.27 17.77
CA ALA A 927 -59.93 -0.39 18.43
C ALA A 927 -58.98 0.64 19.06
N LYS A 928 -58.43 0.34 20.24
CA LYS A 928 -57.53 1.24 20.97
C LYS A 928 -56.36 0.46 21.56
N PHE A 929 -55.14 0.92 21.29
CA PHE A 929 -53.92 0.43 21.92
C PHE A 929 -53.48 1.37 23.04
N THR A 930 -53.07 0.81 24.17
CA THR A 930 -52.53 1.51 25.34
C THR A 930 -51.25 0.83 25.77
N VAL A 931 -50.12 1.54 25.68
CA VAL A 931 -48.81 1.06 26.13
C VAL A 931 -48.50 1.72 27.47
N LYS A 932 -48.35 0.93 28.53
CA LYS A 932 -48.02 1.36 29.89
C LYS A 932 -46.60 0.97 30.22
N SER A 933 -45.66 1.81 29.83
CA SER A 933 -44.23 1.55 29.96
C SER A 933 -43.73 1.50 31.41
N ALA A 934 -44.32 2.26 32.34
CA ALA A 934 -43.99 2.20 33.77
C ALA A 934 -44.60 1.01 34.54
N GLN A 935 -45.52 0.26 33.92
CA GLN A 935 -46.12 -0.96 34.48
C GLN A 935 -45.58 -2.16 33.71
N ASP A 936 -44.26 -2.37 33.77
CA ASP A 936 -43.55 -3.46 33.09
C ASP A 936 -43.97 -3.58 31.61
N TRP A 937 -43.91 -2.48 30.85
CA TRP A 937 -44.23 -2.45 29.42
C TRP A 937 -45.53 -3.19 29.04
N THR A 938 -46.57 -3.06 29.87
CA THR A 938 -47.87 -3.69 29.60
C THR A 938 -48.54 -3.05 28.40
N ILE A 939 -48.87 -3.84 27.38
CA ILE A 939 -49.56 -3.39 26.20
C ILE A 939 -50.97 -3.97 26.18
N ALA A 940 -51.96 -3.08 26.25
CA ALA A 940 -53.37 -3.41 26.21
C ALA A 940 -53.98 -2.97 24.88
N ALA A 941 -54.69 -3.87 24.21
CA ALA A 941 -55.44 -3.59 23.00
C ALA A 941 -56.91 -3.91 23.23
N ALA A 942 -57.80 -2.96 22.94
CA ALA A 942 -59.23 -3.15 23.13
C ALA A 942 -59.95 -3.31 21.78
N ARG A 943 -61.00 -4.14 21.75
CA ARG A 943 -61.95 -4.31 20.63
C ARG A 943 -61.31 -4.78 19.32
N ILE A 944 -60.44 -5.79 19.38
CA ILE A 944 -59.91 -6.45 18.17
C ILE A 944 -60.99 -7.37 17.61
N HIS A 945 -61.24 -7.31 16.29
CA HIS A 945 -62.23 -8.15 15.61
C HIS A 945 -61.54 -9.30 14.88
N GLN A 946 -61.61 -10.51 15.40
CA GLN A 946 -61.16 -11.70 14.68
C GLN A 946 -62.31 -12.30 13.87
N GLN A 947 -62.26 -12.15 12.55
CA GLN A 947 -63.31 -12.59 11.63
C GLN A 947 -62.95 -13.92 10.97
N LEU A 948 -63.84 -14.91 11.09
CA LEU A 948 -63.83 -16.15 10.32
C LEU A 948 -64.78 -16.00 9.12
N ALA A 949 -64.25 -16.12 7.91
CA ALA A 949 -65.02 -16.05 6.68
C ALA A 949 -64.88 -17.33 5.85
N PHE A 950 -65.93 -17.68 5.10
CA PHE A 950 -65.94 -18.81 4.19
C PHE A 950 -66.28 -18.30 2.79
N GLY A 951 -65.52 -18.73 1.77
CA GLY A 951 -65.55 -18.17 0.41
C GLY A 951 -66.95 -17.91 -0.17
N PRO A 952 -67.89 -18.88 -0.15
CA PRO A 952 -69.23 -18.69 -0.68
C PRO A 952 -70.23 -17.97 0.26
N MET A 953 -69.90 -17.78 1.54
CA MET A 953 -70.83 -17.28 2.57
C MET A 953 -70.39 -15.97 3.24
N GLY A 954 -69.19 -15.47 2.94
CA GLY A 954 -68.63 -14.30 3.60
C GLY A 954 -68.31 -14.56 5.08
N ALA A 955 -68.33 -13.52 5.91
CA ALA A 955 -68.08 -13.62 7.34
C ALA A 955 -69.16 -14.46 8.04
N ILE A 956 -68.76 -15.52 8.72
CA ILE A 956 -69.67 -16.41 9.47
C ILE A 956 -69.64 -16.08 10.97
N LEU A 957 -68.45 -15.85 11.54
CA LEU A 957 -68.29 -15.48 12.95
C LEU A 957 -67.27 -14.35 13.09
N THR A 958 -67.57 -13.38 13.95
CA THR A 958 -66.63 -12.34 14.35
C THR A 958 -66.47 -12.40 15.87
N PHE A 959 -65.25 -12.60 16.35
CA PHE A 959 -64.92 -12.52 17.78
C PHE A 959 -64.40 -11.13 18.09
N VAL A 960 -65.05 -10.42 18.99
CA VAL A 960 -64.56 -9.14 19.53
C VAL A 960 -63.93 -9.42 20.87
N HIS A 961 -62.64 -9.16 21.01
CA HIS A 961 -61.94 -9.40 22.27
C HIS A 961 -60.90 -8.32 22.56
N ASP A 962 -60.56 -8.22 23.83
CA ASP A 962 -59.47 -7.40 24.32
C ASP A 962 -58.21 -8.26 24.50
N VAL A 963 -57.05 -7.62 24.54
CA VAL A 963 -55.75 -8.26 24.77
C VAL A 963 -55.03 -7.48 25.84
N GLN A 964 -54.55 -8.18 26.86
CA GLN A 964 -53.66 -7.62 27.88
C GLN A 964 -52.38 -8.44 27.88
N SER A 965 -51.29 -7.86 27.39
CA SER A 965 -49.98 -8.49 27.33
C SER A 965 -49.00 -7.74 28.24
N PRO A 966 -48.71 -8.24 29.45
CA PRO A 966 -47.59 -7.73 30.24
C PRO A 966 -46.25 -8.10 29.59
N ALA A 967 -45.15 -7.42 29.98
CA ALA A 967 -43.81 -7.80 29.53
C ALA A 967 -43.34 -9.16 30.06
N VAL A 968 -43.81 -9.55 31.25
CA VAL A 968 -43.54 -10.83 31.91
C VAL A 968 -44.86 -11.41 32.40
N GLY A 969 -45.17 -12.65 32.02
CA GLY A 969 -46.41 -13.33 32.38
C GLY A 969 -47.35 -13.54 31.19
N ALA A 970 -48.28 -14.49 31.37
CA ALA A 970 -49.15 -14.95 30.29
C ALA A 970 -50.09 -13.84 29.79
N THR A 971 -50.12 -13.66 28.47
CA THR A 971 -51.09 -12.80 27.80
C THR A 971 -52.51 -13.25 28.11
N ALA A 972 -53.30 -12.34 28.66
CA ALA A 972 -54.70 -12.58 28.95
C ALA A 972 -55.57 -12.10 27.78
N PHE A 973 -56.53 -12.93 27.41
CA PHE A 973 -57.65 -12.58 26.55
C PHE A 973 -58.89 -12.50 27.43
N PRO A 974 -59.25 -11.30 27.94
CA PRO A 974 -60.53 -11.10 28.62
C PRO A 974 -61.68 -11.63 27.74
N LYS A 975 -62.71 -12.21 28.38
CA LYS A 975 -63.79 -12.99 27.74
C LYS A 975 -64.21 -12.43 26.36
N PRO A 976 -64.08 -13.19 25.25
CA PRO A 976 -64.42 -12.73 23.91
C PRO A 976 -65.94 -12.65 23.70
N GLU A 977 -66.42 -11.57 23.07
CA GLU A 977 -67.78 -11.43 22.56
C GLU A 977 -67.88 -12.08 21.18
N VAL A 978 -68.86 -12.96 20.94
CA VAL A 978 -69.07 -13.60 19.63
C VAL A 978 -70.22 -12.92 18.91
N ARG A 979 -69.99 -12.49 17.67
CA ARG A 979 -70.99 -11.91 16.78
C ARG A 979 -71.19 -12.80 15.56
N PRO A 980 -72.39 -13.38 15.35
CA PRO A 980 -72.68 -14.09 14.11
C PRO A 980 -72.68 -13.11 12.92
N GLY A 981 -72.17 -13.56 11.78
CA GLY A 981 -72.20 -12.80 10.53
C GLY A 981 -73.54 -12.89 9.79
N PRO A 982 -73.73 -12.12 8.70
CA PRO A 982 -75.02 -12.00 8.00
C PRO A 982 -75.61 -13.33 7.51
N ALA A 983 -74.75 -14.30 7.14
CA ALA A 983 -75.18 -15.62 6.71
C ALA A 983 -75.86 -16.45 7.82
N LEU A 984 -75.65 -16.09 9.10
CA LEU A 984 -76.23 -16.73 10.28
C LEU A 984 -77.32 -15.88 10.95
N GLU A 985 -77.67 -14.72 10.39
CA GLU A 985 -78.68 -13.79 10.94
C GLU A 985 -80.06 -14.45 11.18
N PRO A 986 -80.58 -15.34 10.31
CA PRO A 986 -81.83 -16.06 10.58
C PRO A 986 -81.74 -17.05 11.75
N VAL A 987 -80.54 -17.58 12.03
CA VAL A 987 -80.27 -18.49 13.15
C VAL A 987 -80.07 -17.68 14.44
N ALA A 988 -79.47 -16.48 14.35
CA ALA A 988 -79.33 -15.55 15.45
C ALA A 988 -80.69 -15.02 15.95
N GLU A 989 -81.63 -14.71 15.05
CA GLU A 989 -83.00 -14.32 15.44
C GLU A 989 -83.74 -15.44 16.19
N VAL A 990 -83.54 -16.70 15.78
CA VAL A 990 -84.11 -17.88 16.49
C VAL A 990 -83.43 -18.10 17.85
N LEU A 991 -82.12 -17.85 17.95
CA LEU A 991 -81.36 -17.95 19.20
C LEU A 991 -81.74 -16.83 20.19
N ASP A 992 -81.98 -15.60 19.72
CA ASP A 992 -82.50 -14.50 20.55
C ASP A 992 -83.96 -14.71 20.96
N LEU A 993 -84.79 -15.33 20.10
CA LEU A 993 -86.14 -15.75 20.45
C LEU A 993 -86.15 -16.83 21.54
N LEU A 994 -85.22 -17.81 21.47
CA LEU A 994 -85.02 -18.83 22.51
C LEU A 994 -84.48 -18.25 23.82
N ARG A 995 -83.64 -17.21 23.72
CA ARG A 995 -83.11 -16.46 24.88
C ARG A 995 -84.21 -15.77 25.70
N ASN A 996 -85.30 -15.38 25.05
CA ASN A 996 -86.46 -14.75 25.70
C ASN A 996 -87.45 -15.76 26.33
N LEU A 997 -87.27 -17.07 26.14
CA LEU A 997 -88.22 -18.11 26.58
C LEU A 997 -87.69 -19.02 27.72
N VAL A 998 -86.43 -18.89 28.16
CA VAL A 998 -85.84 -19.69 29.25
C VAL A 998 -85.06 -18.80 30.23
N PRO A 999 -85.49 -18.63 31.51
CA PRO A 999 -84.87 -17.70 32.47
C PRO A 999 -83.68 -18.30 33.25
N THR A 1000 -82.94 -19.24 32.68
CA THR A 1000 -81.67 -19.73 33.25
C THR A 1000 -80.58 -19.62 32.20
N ALA A 1001 -80.29 -18.39 31.78
CA ALA A 1001 -79.01 -18.06 31.17
C ALA A 1001 -78.09 -17.57 32.30
N GLU A 1002 -76.92 -18.17 32.45
CA GLU A 1002 -75.82 -17.52 33.17
C GLU A 1002 -75.57 -16.14 32.54
N GLU A 1003 -75.05 -15.18 33.33
CA GLU A 1003 -74.84 -13.76 32.96
C GLU A 1003 -74.02 -13.52 31.67
N ASP A 1004 -73.47 -14.59 31.08
CA ASP A 1004 -72.57 -14.59 29.93
C ASP A 1004 -73.34 -14.86 28.62
N GLY A 1005 -73.84 -13.82 27.97
CA GLY A 1005 -73.60 -13.54 26.53
C GLY A 1005 -73.98 -14.53 25.40
N LEU A 1006 -73.90 -15.85 25.54
CA LEU A 1006 -73.96 -16.83 24.46
C LEU A 1006 -74.94 -17.99 24.78
N PRO A 1007 -75.65 -18.55 23.79
CA PRO A 1007 -76.51 -19.71 24.00
C PRO A 1007 -75.69 -20.96 24.39
N GLY A 1008 -76.27 -21.81 25.25
CA GLY A 1008 -75.60 -22.90 25.97
C GLY A 1008 -74.77 -23.96 25.21
N PRO A 1009 -74.85 -24.16 23.88
CA PRO A 1009 -73.98 -25.14 23.21
C PRO A 1009 -72.67 -24.57 22.63
N LEU A 1010 -72.43 -23.24 22.63
CA LEU A 1010 -71.24 -22.65 22.01
C LEU A 1010 -70.13 -22.35 23.04
N HIS A 1011 -68.97 -22.99 22.88
CA HIS A 1011 -67.78 -22.76 23.70
C HIS A 1011 -66.66 -22.14 22.85
N VAL A 1012 -66.16 -20.98 23.29
CA VAL A 1012 -65.00 -20.32 22.67
C VAL A 1012 -63.90 -20.17 23.71
N THR A 1013 -62.73 -20.69 23.40
CA THR A 1013 -61.54 -20.56 24.24
C THR A 1013 -60.40 -20.02 23.41
N SER A 1014 -59.80 -18.93 23.89
CA SER A 1014 -58.57 -18.35 23.34
C SER A 1014 -57.48 -18.45 24.40
N SER A 1015 -56.28 -18.89 24.01
CA SER A 1015 -55.16 -19.06 24.94
C SER A 1015 -53.82 -18.95 24.23
N PHE A 1016 -52.80 -18.50 24.96
CA PHE A 1016 -51.40 -18.65 24.60
C PHE A 1016 -50.73 -19.65 25.52
N GLY A 1017 -49.99 -20.59 24.95
CA GLY A 1017 -49.11 -21.51 25.67
C GLY A 1017 -47.69 -21.39 25.13
N GLY A 1018 -46.82 -20.68 25.84
CA GLY A 1018 -45.49 -20.34 25.31
C GLY A 1018 -45.62 -19.50 24.04
N THR A 1019 -45.06 -19.98 22.93
CA THR A 1019 -45.09 -19.30 21.63
C THR A 1019 -46.28 -19.68 20.77
N THR A 1020 -47.16 -20.56 21.25
CA THR A 1020 -48.29 -21.06 20.47
C THR A 1020 -49.59 -20.38 20.90
N TYR A 1021 -50.22 -19.65 19.97
CA TYR A 1021 -51.60 -19.19 20.07
C TYR A 1021 -52.55 -20.33 19.72
N ARG A 1022 -53.63 -20.49 20.48
CA ARG A 1022 -54.73 -21.37 20.12
C ARG A 1022 -56.08 -20.70 20.34
N LEU A 1023 -56.89 -20.67 19.28
CA LEU A 1023 -58.29 -20.31 19.34
C LEU A 1023 -59.14 -21.52 18.93
N ALA A 1024 -59.96 -22.01 19.86
CA ALA A 1024 -60.93 -23.05 19.57
C ALA A 1024 -62.36 -22.49 19.76
N ALA A 1025 -63.19 -22.66 18.73
CA ALA A 1025 -64.61 -22.34 18.76
C ALA A 1025 -65.39 -23.60 18.39
N VAL A 1026 -66.11 -24.18 19.36
CA VAL A 1026 -66.84 -25.45 19.19
C VAL A 1026 -68.27 -25.26 19.64
N ALA A 1027 -69.22 -25.63 18.78
CA ALA A 1027 -70.62 -25.78 19.13
C ALA A 1027 -70.95 -27.28 19.30
N ASP A 1028 -71.54 -27.64 20.44
CA ASP A 1028 -71.84 -29.01 20.82
C ASP A 1028 -73.36 -29.19 21.01
N PHE A 1029 -74.00 -29.93 20.11
CA PHE A 1029 -75.44 -30.17 20.10
C PHE A 1029 -75.73 -31.62 20.47
N MET A 1030 -76.72 -31.83 21.33
CA MET A 1030 -77.25 -33.18 21.58
C MET A 1030 -78.29 -33.53 20.52
N LEU A 1031 -78.16 -34.69 19.88
CA LEU A 1031 -79.10 -35.28 18.94
C LEU A 1031 -80.02 -36.27 19.68
N GLU A 1032 -81.10 -35.75 20.26
CA GLU A 1032 -82.20 -36.54 20.85
C GLU A 1032 -83.56 -35.85 20.63
N GLY A 1033 -84.65 -36.62 20.59
CA GLY A 1033 -86.02 -36.11 20.55
C GLY A 1033 -86.48 -35.50 21.88
N GLU A 1034 -87.65 -34.87 21.92
CA GLU A 1034 -88.18 -34.17 23.11
C GLU A 1034 -88.28 -35.04 24.37
N GLN A 1035 -88.37 -36.37 24.23
CA GLN A 1035 -88.37 -37.31 25.37
C GLN A 1035 -87.07 -38.10 25.53
N GLY A 1036 -85.98 -37.67 24.87
CA GLY A 1036 -84.68 -38.34 24.89
C GLY A 1036 -84.63 -39.61 24.02
N GLU A 1037 -85.56 -39.77 23.07
CA GLU A 1037 -85.52 -40.87 22.09
C GLU A 1037 -84.57 -40.58 20.92
N GLY A 1038 -84.07 -41.64 20.26
CA GLY A 1038 -83.22 -41.48 19.07
C GLY A 1038 -83.97 -40.87 17.89
N VAL A 1039 -83.32 -39.96 17.17
CA VAL A 1039 -83.85 -39.24 16.01
C VAL A 1039 -83.92 -40.20 14.81
N GLU A 1040 -85.09 -40.33 14.19
CA GLU A 1040 -85.31 -41.20 13.02
C GLU A 1040 -84.75 -40.55 11.75
N CYS A 1041 -83.77 -41.20 11.11
CA CYS A 1041 -83.08 -40.66 9.94
C CYS A 1041 -83.33 -41.48 8.66
N GLY A 1042 -84.49 -42.13 8.56
CA GLY A 1042 -84.97 -42.84 7.36
C GLY A 1042 -84.34 -44.22 7.11
N VAL A 1043 -83.15 -44.47 7.67
CA VAL A 1043 -82.43 -45.76 7.63
C VAL A 1043 -82.18 -46.35 9.03
N GLY A 1044 -82.71 -45.75 10.10
CA GLY A 1044 -82.55 -46.17 11.49
C GLY A 1044 -82.70 -44.99 12.46
N LYS A 1045 -82.54 -45.25 13.77
CA LYS A 1045 -82.54 -44.22 14.82
C LYS A 1045 -81.13 -43.91 15.29
N VAL A 1046 -80.77 -42.63 15.33
CA VAL A 1046 -79.49 -42.14 15.84
C VAL A 1046 -79.71 -41.33 17.11
N ARG A 1047 -78.94 -41.63 18.16
CA ARG A 1047 -78.90 -40.83 19.39
C ARG A 1047 -77.46 -40.53 19.75
N GLY A 1048 -77.09 -39.26 19.93
CA GLY A 1048 -75.68 -38.91 20.10
C GLY A 1048 -75.39 -37.42 20.18
N GLY A 1049 -74.13 -37.04 19.99
CA GLY A 1049 -73.70 -35.64 19.88
C GLY A 1049 -73.33 -35.26 18.45
N LEU A 1050 -73.71 -34.05 18.06
CA LEU A 1050 -73.24 -33.34 16.86
C LEU A 1050 -72.32 -32.21 17.32
N LYS A 1051 -71.03 -32.30 16.95
CA LYS A 1051 -70.05 -31.25 17.20
C LYS A 1051 -69.66 -30.60 15.89
N LEU A 1052 -69.70 -29.28 15.84
CA LEU A 1052 -69.11 -28.49 14.76
C LEU A 1052 -68.16 -27.48 15.37
N GLY A 1053 -67.01 -27.26 14.75
CA GLY A 1053 -66.04 -26.33 15.32
C GLY A 1053 -64.88 -26.01 14.41
N ALA A 1054 -64.18 -24.93 14.78
CA ALA A 1054 -62.92 -24.52 14.20
C ALA A 1054 -61.86 -24.44 15.30
N ASP A 1055 -60.64 -24.86 14.97
CA ASP A 1055 -59.46 -24.77 15.81
C ASP A 1055 -58.38 -24.07 15.00
N LEU A 1056 -57.79 -23.02 15.56
CA LEU A 1056 -56.69 -22.27 14.99
C LEU A 1056 -55.51 -22.43 15.95
N VAL A 1057 -54.36 -22.85 15.43
CA VAL A 1057 -53.13 -23.00 16.22
C VAL A 1057 -52.01 -22.30 15.46
N ALA A 1058 -51.30 -21.40 16.10
CA ALA A 1058 -50.26 -20.61 15.43
C ALA A 1058 -49.03 -20.49 16.33
N ASP A 1059 -47.85 -20.89 15.83
CA ASP A 1059 -46.59 -20.73 16.54
C ASP A 1059 -45.84 -19.48 16.08
N VAL A 1060 -45.62 -18.55 17.01
CA VAL A 1060 -45.02 -17.23 16.79
C VAL A 1060 -43.56 -17.31 16.34
N LEU A 1061 -42.77 -18.30 16.80
CA LEU A 1061 -41.35 -18.39 16.45
C LEU A 1061 -41.09 -19.23 15.20
N ALA A 1062 -41.92 -20.25 14.95
CA ALA A 1062 -41.80 -21.11 13.78
C ALA A 1062 -42.48 -20.52 12.52
N ALA A 1063 -43.20 -19.41 12.66
CA ALA A 1063 -44.06 -18.83 11.63
C ALA A 1063 -45.03 -19.87 11.01
N ASP A 1064 -45.45 -20.84 11.82
CA ASP A 1064 -46.32 -21.95 11.41
C ASP A 1064 -47.73 -21.69 11.90
N VAL A 1065 -48.64 -21.42 10.97
CA VAL A 1065 -50.06 -21.18 11.26
C VAL A 1065 -50.88 -22.33 10.70
N GLY A 1066 -51.41 -23.14 11.62
CA GLY A 1066 -52.30 -24.24 11.34
C GLY A 1066 -53.75 -23.93 11.74
N GLY A 1067 -54.67 -24.70 11.19
CA GLY A 1067 -56.07 -24.64 11.59
C GLY A 1067 -56.85 -25.81 11.03
N SER A 1068 -57.99 -26.11 11.64
CA SER A 1068 -58.91 -27.07 11.07
C SER A 1068 -60.36 -26.75 11.43
N VAL A 1069 -61.24 -27.03 10.48
CA VAL A 1069 -62.68 -27.00 10.68
C VAL A 1069 -63.16 -28.45 10.67
N PHE A 1070 -64.08 -28.80 11.56
CA PHE A 1070 -64.59 -30.16 11.64
C PHE A 1070 -66.09 -30.21 11.92
N LEU A 1071 -66.71 -31.29 11.45
CA LEU A 1071 -68.02 -31.74 11.82
C LEU A 1071 -67.90 -33.20 12.27
N GLU A 1072 -68.38 -33.51 13.46
CA GLU A 1072 -68.33 -34.84 14.05
C GLU A 1072 -69.69 -35.23 14.62
N ILE A 1073 -70.19 -36.39 14.20
CA ILE A 1073 -71.40 -37.02 14.73
C ILE A 1073 -70.95 -38.29 15.46
N THR A 1074 -71.29 -38.41 16.73
CA THR A 1074 -70.96 -39.58 17.57
C THR A 1074 -72.19 -40.06 18.29
N GLY A 1075 -72.49 -41.34 18.30
CA GLY A 1075 -73.67 -41.82 19.01
C GLY A 1075 -74.00 -43.29 18.80
N SER A 1076 -75.07 -43.73 19.44
CA SER A 1076 -75.65 -45.04 19.18
C SER A 1076 -76.50 -45.00 17.91
N TYR A 1077 -76.35 -46.02 17.07
CA TYR A 1077 -77.18 -46.27 15.90
C TYR A 1077 -77.98 -47.56 16.10
N GLN A 1078 -79.28 -47.49 15.83
CA GLN A 1078 -80.20 -48.63 15.94
C GLN A 1078 -80.90 -48.86 14.60
N GLN A 1079 -80.75 -50.06 14.04
CA GLN A 1079 -81.41 -50.47 12.82
C GLN A 1079 -82.41 -51.59 13.11
N LEU A 1080 -83.62 -51.47 12.56
CA LEU A 1080 -84.64 -52.52 12.65
C LEU A 1080 -84.20 -53.70 11.75
N ILE A 1081 -83.87 -54.84 12.35
CA ILE A 1081 -83.42 -56.04 11.60
C ILE A 1081 -84.64 -56.87 11.16
N ILE A 1082 -85.64 -56.99 12.04
CA ILE A 1082 -86.93 -57.63 11.81
C ILE A 1082 -87.96 -56.89 12.70
N PRO A 1083 -89.26 -56.92 12.40
CA PRO A 1083 -90.27 -56.23 13.21
C PRO A 1083 -90.12 -56.60 14.70
N ALA A 1084 -89.95 -55.59 15.54
CA ALA A 1084 -89.71 -55.65 17.00
C ALA A 1084 -88.31 -56.05 17.51
N VAL A 1085 -87.30 -56.24 16.64
CA VAL A 1085 -85.90 -56.43 17.08
C VAL A 1085 -84.98 -55.42 16.38
N TYR A 1086 -84.37 -54.56 17.19
CA TYR A 1086 -83.37 -53.59 16.75
C TYR A 1086 -81.96 -54.12 17.04
N GLY A 1087 -81.09 -54.11 16.02
CA GLY A 1087 -79.66 -54.27 16.21
C GLY A 1087 -79.05 -52.93 16.61
N GLY A 1088 -78.38 -52.87 17.76
CA GLY A 1088 -77.74 -51.66 18.28
C GLY A 1088 -76.22 -51.69 18.08
N GLY A 1089 -75.65 -50.55 17.71
CA GLY A 1089 -74.22 -50.33 17.59
C GLY A 1089 -73.81 -48.89 17.92
N GLU A 1090 -72.52 -48.62 17.96
CA GLU A 1090 -71.94 -47.27 18.02
C GLU A 1090 -71.52 -46.81 16.63
N LEU A 1091 -71.82 -45.56 16.32
CA LEU A 1091 -71.46 -44.88 15.07
C LEU A 1091 -70.66 -43.62 15.40
N ARG A 1092 -69.56 -43.43 14.67
CA ARG A 1092 -68.85 -42.15 14.62
C ARG A 1092 -68.60 -41.77 13.17
N PHE A 1093 -69.08 -40.60 12.78
CA PHE A 1093 -68.82 -40.01 11.47
C PHE A 1093 -68.12 -38.68 11.66
N ARG A 1094 -66.98 -38.49 11.01
CA ARG A 1094 -66.21 -37.25 11.13
C ARG A 1094 -65.75 -36.77 9.77
N ILE A 1095 -66.00 -35.49 9.50
CA ILE A 1095 -65.41 -34.73 8.41
C ILE A 1095 -64.49 -33.68 9.01
N ARG A 1096 -63.28 -33.57 8.48
CA ARG A 1096 -62.31 -32.54 8.89
C ARG A 1096 -61.64 -31.95 7.66
N GLY A 1097 -61.55 -30.63 7.61
CA GLY A 1097 -60.71 -29.89 6.68
C GLY A 1097 -59.61 -29.17 7.44
N ASP A 1098 -58.36 -29.31 7.03
CA ASP A 1098 -57.23 -28.59 7.62
C ASP A 1098 -56.77 -27.39 6.76
N ALA A 1099 -55.83 -26.60 7.30
CA ALA A 1099 -55.30 -25.39 6.68
C ALA A 1099 -54.54 -25.63 5.36
N SER A 1100 -54.08 -26.86 5.08
CA SER A 1100 -53.42 -27.20 3.81
C SER A 1100 -54.41 -27.47 2.67
N GLY A 1101 -55.73 -27.42 2.95
CA GLY A 1101 -56.79 -27.76 2.01
C GLY A 1101 -57.12 -29.26 1.98
N ALA A 1102 -56.46 -30.03 2.84
CA ALA A 1102 -56.67 -31.46 3.00
C ALA A 1102 -57.99 -31.76 3.74
N ALA A 1103 -58.77 -32.70 3.20
CA ALA A 1103 -60.04 -33.14 3.78
C ALA A 1103 -59.99 -34.63 4.09
N SER A 1104 -60.35 -35.00 5.32
CA SER A 1104 -60.47 -36.40 5.74
C SER A 1104 -61.92 -36.73 6.09
N VAL A 1105 -62.36 -37.92 5.69
CA VAL A 1105 -63.65 -38.51 6.07
C VAL A 1105 -63.39 -39.82 6.79
N GLU A 1106 -63.90 -39.94 8.00
CA GLU A 1106 -63.77 -41.14 8.84
C GLU A 1106 -65.16 -41.65 9.25
N LEU A 1107 -65.35 -42.97 9.16
CA LEU A 1107 -66.54 -43.67 9.63
C LEU A 1107 -66.15 -44.88 10.49
N ASP A 1108 -66.51 -44.85 11.77
CA ASP A 1108 -66.48 -46.01 12.66
C ASP A 1108 -67.91 -46.55 12.81
N ALA A 1109 -68.13 -47.84 12.52
CA ALA A 1109 -69.40 -48.53 12.75
C ALA A 1109 -69.16 -49.82 13.54
N CYS A 1110 -69.54 -49.82 14.82
CA CYS A 1110 -69.21 -50.87 15.77
C CYS A 1110 -70.44 -51.55 16.36
N THR A 1111 -70.39 -52.87 16.49
CA THR A 1111 -71.28 -53.62 17.38
C THR A 1111 -70.67 -53.71 18.76
N VAL A 1112 -71.48 -53.59 19.80
CA VAL A 1112 -71.02 -53.52 21.18
C VAL A 1112 -71.72 -54.59 22.02
N GLY A 1113 -70.94 -55.37 22.76
CA GLY A 1113 -71.43 -56.31 23.77
C GLY A 1113 -70.88 -55.92 25.14
N SER A 1114 -71.77 -55.68 26.10
CA SER A 1114 -71.39 -55.39 27.49
C SER A 1114 -71.74 -56.55 28.41
N VAL A 1115 -70.82 -56.90 29.30
CA VAL A 1115 -71.03 -57.83 30.41
C VAL A 1115 -70.71 -57.08 31.69
N GLY A 1116 -71.75 -56.76 32.45
CA GLY A 1116 -71.64 -55.94 33.64
C GLY A 1116 -72.87 -56.04 34.51
N GLY A 1117 -72.70 -55.82 35.80
CA GLY A 1117 -73.79 -55.89 36.76
C GLY A 1117 -73.37 -55.38 38.12
N THR A 1118 -74.37 -54.94 38.88
CA THR A 1118 -74.18 -54.50 40.26
C THR A 1118 -73.76 -55.69 41.14
N LEU A 1119 -72.48 -55.78 41.47
CA LEU A 1119 -71.92 -56.85 42.30
C LEU A 1119 -72.42 -56.72 43.75
N ILE A 1120 -72.45 -55.49 44.28
CA ILE A 1120 -73.08 -55.15 45.57
C ILE A 1120 -73.92 -53.89 45.37
N PRO A 1121 -75.24 -53.94 45.59
CA PRO A 1121 -76.15 -52.79 45.42
C PRO A 1121 -75.63 -51.54 46.14
N ARG A 1122 -75.49 -50.44 45.40
CA ARG A 1122 -75.01 -49.12 45.87
C ARG A 1122 -73.56 -49.05 46.34
N LEU A 1123 -72.79 -50.14 46.25
CA LEU A 1123 -71.41 -50.17 46.73
C LEU A 1123 -70.39 -50.49 45.65
N ILE A 1124 -70.65 -51.46 44.77
CA ILE A 1124 -69.72 -51.86 43.70
C ILE A 1124 -70.51 -52.16 42.43
N GLU A 1125 -70.23 -51.40 41.38
CA GLU A 1125 -70.71 -51.67 40.02
C GLU A 1125 -69.50 -51.88 39.12
N LEU A 1126 -69.53 -52.98 38.35
CA LEU A 1126 -68.49 -53.29 37.40
C LEU A 1126 -69.12 -53.60 36.05
N GLU A 1127 -68.64 -52.94 35.02
CA GLU A 1127 -69.08 -53.13 33.65
C GLU A 1127 -67.86 -53.28 32.75
N ALA A 1128 -67.83 -54.35 31.97
CA ALA A 1128 -66.83 -54.57 30.94
C ALA A 1128 -67.53 -54.65 29.59
N THR A 1129 -67.18 -53.73 28.71
CA THR A 1129 -67.74 -53.59 27.38
C THR A 1129 -66.69 -53.94 26.35
N VAL A 1130 -67.04 -54.80 25.39
CA VAL A 1130 -66.21 -55.10 24.23
C VAL A 1130 -66.93 -54.59 22.99
N LYS A 1131 -66.22 -53.82 22.17
CA LYS A 1131 -66.67 -53.34 20.87
C LYS A 1131 -65.84 -53.97 19.76
N TYR A 1132 -66.52 -54.36 18.69
CA TYR A 1132 -65.93 -54.81 17.45
C TYR A 1132 -66.69 -54.20 16.27
N GLY A 1133 -65.98 -53.65 15.32
CA GLY A 1133 -66.57 -52.91 14.22
C GLY A 1133 -65.67 -52.74 13.02
N TYR A 1134 -66.24 -52.15 11.99
CA TYR A 1134 -65.53 -51.78 10.78
C TYR A 1134 -65.20 -50.29 10.79
N PHE A 1135 -64.02 -49.97 10.26
CA PHE A 1135 -63.53 -48.61 10.04
C PHE A 1135 -63.36 -48.37 8.55
N ILE A 1136 -63.76 -47.17 8.12
CA ILE A 1136 -63.47 -46.67 6.79
C ILE A 1136 -62.87 -45.28 6.93
N GLY A 1137 -61.65 -45.11 6.41
CA GLY A 1137 -60.98 -43.81 6.31
C GLY A 1137 -60.64 -43.46 4.86
N ILE A 1138 -60.76 -42.17 4.53
CA ILE A 1138 -60.27 -41.59 3.28
C ILE A 1138 -59.31 -40.46 3.66
N ASN A 1139 -58.04 -40.58 3.23
CA ASN A 1139 -56.99 -39.59 3.54
C ASN A 1139 -56.25 -39.10 2.28
N ASN A 1140 -56.03 -37.78 2.24
CA ASN A 1140 -55.04 -36.90 1.58
C ASN A 1140 -54.25 -37.21 0.30
N THR A 1141 -54.37 -38.34 -0.38
CA THR A 1141 -53.68 -38.53 -1.69
C THR A 1141 -54.62 -39.00 -2.80
N GLY A 1142 -55.90 -38.68 -2.69
CA GLY A 1142 -56.83 -38.71 -3.83
C GLY A 1142 -57.39 -40.06 -4.25
N ASP A 1143 -56.91 -41.23 -3.77
CA ASP A 1143 -57.48 -42.54 -4.16
C ASP A 1143 -57.29 -43.70 -3.15
N ALA A 1144 -56.80 -43.43 -1.93
CA ALA A 1144 -56.51 -44.50 -0.96
C ALA A 1144 -57.67 -44.74 0.01
N PHE A 1145 -58.63 -45.58 -0.39
CA PHE A 1145 -59.62 -46.17 0.52
C PHE A 1145 -58.92 -47.06 1.56
N GLN A 1146 -59.11 -46.78 2.85
CA GLN A 1146 -58.48 -47.51 3.96
C GLN A 1146 -59.54 -48.27 4.77
N PRO A 1147 -59.90 -49.51 4.39
CA PRO A 1147 -60.75 -50.34 5.21
C PRO A 1147 -59.97 -50.88 6.41
N GLY A 1148 -60.63 -51.03 7.53
CA GLY A 1148 -60.03 -51.57 8.74
C GLY A 1148 -61.05 -52.11 9.71
N ILE A 1149 -60.54 -52.62 10.82
CA ILE A 1149 -61.35 -53.05 11.97
C ILE A 1149 -61.05 -52.17 13.17
N VAL A 1150 -62.07 -51.96 13.98
CA VAL A 1150 -61.97 -51.35 15.30
C VAL A 1150 -62.28 -52.43 16.32
N LEU A 1151 -61.37 -52.64 17.27
CA LEU A 1151 -61.59 -53.48 18.43
C LEU A 1151 -61.36 -52.63 19.67
N GLY A 1152 -62.30 -52.61 20.59
CA GLY A 1152 -62.12 -51.91 21.85
C GLY A 1152 -62.64 -52.73 23.01
N MET A 1153 -62.02 -52.54 24.15
CA MET A 1153 -62.51 -53.01 25.43
C MET A 1153 -62.49 -51.84 26.40
N SER A 1154 -63.57 -51.64 27.13
CA SER A 1154 -63.61 -50.68 28.21
C SER A 1154 -64.15 -51.35 29.47
N GLY A 1155 -63.41 -51.20 30.56
CA GLY A 1155 -63.84 -51.59 31.89
C GLY A 1155 -64.15 -50.35 32.70
N ARG A 1156 -65.33 -50.28 33.30
CA ARG A 1156 -65.68 -49.27 34.30
C ARG A 1156 -65.97 -49.95 35.62
N ALA A 1157 -65.37 -49.42 36.68
CA ALA A 1157 -65.68 -49.76 38.06
C ALA A 1157 -66.14 -48.51 38.79
N MET A 1158 -67.30 -48.59 39.44
CA MET A 1158 -67.77 -47.57 40.37
C MET A 1158 -67.83 -48.12 41.79
N LEU A 1159 -67.33 -47.34 42.73
CA LEU A 1159 -67.40 -47.60 44.15
C LEU A 1159 -68.27 -46.54 44.85
N LEU A 1160 -69.08 -46.97 45.81
CA LEU A 1160 -69.91 -46.12 46.68
C LEU A 1160 -70.78 -45.12 45.90
N SER A 1161 -71.61 -45.62 44.99
CA SER A 1161 -72.54 -44.80 44.18
C SER A 1161 -71.89 -43.60 43.47
N GLY A 1162 -70.67 -43.78 42.96
CA GLY A 1162 -69.99 -42.78 42.13
C GLY A 1162 -69.02 -41.85 42.88
N LEU A 1163 -68.79 -42.09 44.18
CA LEU A 1163 -67.77 -41.35 44.95
C LEU A 1163 -66.35 -41.62 44.43
N LEU A 1164 -66.07 -42.83 43.95
CA LEU A 1164 -64.83 -43.16 43.25
C LEU A 1164 -65.14 -43.99 42.00
N GLY A 1165 -64.77 -43.47 40.84
CA GLY A 1165 -64.95 -44.12 39.55
C GLY A 1165 -63.61 -44.35 38.87
N PHE A 1166 -63.38 -45.56 38.41
CA PHE A 1166 -62.25 -45.92 37.57
C PHE A 1166 -62.79 -46.40 36.23
N SER A 1167 -62.26 -45.86 35.14
CA SER A 1167 -62.51 -46.43 33.82
C SER A 1167 -61.20 -46.63 33.08
N LEU A 1168 -61.01 -47.81 32.50
CA LEU A 1168 -59.92 -48.09 31.59
C LEU A 1168 -60.53 -48.48 30.25
N SER A 1169 -60.15 -47.77 29.19
CA SER A 1169 -60.51 -48.11 27.82
C SER A 1169 -59.25 -48.40 27.01
N VAL A 1170 -59.22 -49.52 26.33
CA VAL A 1170 -58.23 -49.87 25.32
C VAL A 1170 -58.95 -49.97 24.00
N GLU A 1171 -58.55 -49.19 23.02
CA GLU A 1171 -59.11 -49.21 21.67
C GLU A 1171 -57.99 -49.40 20.67
N GLY A 1172 -58.03 -50.52 19.96
CA GLY A 1172 -57.15 -50.86 18.86
C GLY A 1172 -57.88 -50.67 17.53
N ARG A 1173 -57.23 -50.01 16.58
CA ARG A 1173 -57.65 -49.90 15.19
C ARG A 1173 -56.62 -50.60 14.33
N LEU A 1174 -57.04 -51.43 13.40
CA LEU A 1174 -56.16 -52.07 12.44
C LEU A 1174 -56.63 -51.70 11.04
N THR A 1175 -55.83 -50.94 10.31
CA THR A 1175 -56.16 -50.49 8.96
C THR A 1175 -55.30 -51.21 7.92
N VAL A 1176 -55.90 -51.51 6.77
CA VAL A 1176 -55.23 -52.19 5.67
C VAL A 1176 -54.78 -51.14 4.66
N GLN A 1177 -53.49 -51.07 4.35
CA GLN A 1177 -52.98 -50.26 3.26
C GLN A 1177 -52.79 -51.13 2.01
N ARG A 1178 -53.38 -50.71 0.87
CA ARG A 1178 -53.40 -51.48 -0.37
C ARG A 1178 -51.98 -51.83 -0.85
N ALA A 1179 -51.70 -53.12 -1.04
CA ALA A 1179 -50.46 -53.57 -1.67
C ALA A 1179 -50.53 -53.38 -3.19
N GLN A 1180 -49.39 -53.08 -3.78
CA GLN A 1180 -49.21 -53.07 -5.23
C GLN A 1180 -49.11 -54.54 -5.67
N LEU A 1181 -50.16 -55.05 -6.33
CA LEU A 1181 -50.26 -56.46 -6.70
C LEU A 1181 -49.32 -56.74 -7.89
N ASP A 1182 -48.40 -57.70 -7.77
CA ASP A 1182 -47.64 -58.23 -8.91
C ASP A 1182 -48.38 -59.46 -9.48
N PRO A 1183 -48.99 -59.37 -10.68
CA PRO A 1183 -49.77 -60.47 -11.24
C PRO A 1183 -48.95 -61.71 -11.58
N ALA A 1184 -47.63 -61.60 -11.71
CA ALA A 1184 -46.76 -62.70 -12.11
C ALA A 1184 -46.38 -63.64 -10.96
N HIS A 1185 -46.34 -63.13 -9.72
CA HIS A 1185 -45.99 -63.88 -8.50
C HIS A 1185 -46.90 -63.44 -7.33
N PRO A 1186 -48.21 -63.77 -7.37
CA PRO A 1186 -49.17 -63.35 -6.34
C PRO A 1186 -48.81 -63.85 -4.92
N GLU A 1187 -48.02 -64.92 -4.82
CA GLU A 1187 -47.47 -65.48 -3.58
C GLU A 1187 -46.51 -64.52 -2.83
N ASP A 1188 -45.86 -63.60 -3.55
CA ASP A 1188 -44.87 -62.67 -2.97
C ASP A 1188 -45.47 -61.30 -2.58
N THR A 1189 -46.78 -61.10 -2.83
CA THR A 1189 -47.46 -59.84 -2.49
C THR A 1189 -47.61 -59.72 -0.97
N THR A 1190 -47.04 -58.66 -0.40
CA THR A 1190 -47.17 -58.34 1.04
C THR A 1190 -48.01 -57.10 1.25
N VAL A 1191 -48.96 -57.17 2.19
CA VAL A 1191 -49.85 -56.07 2.56
C VAL A 1191 -49.39 -55.52 3.91
N THR A 1192 -49.37 -54.20 4.05
CA THR A 1192 -49.03 -53.56 5.32
C THR A 1192 -50.31 -53.29 6.11
N LEU A 1193 -50.39 -53.90 7.29
CA LEU A 1193 -51.42 -53.63 8.28
C LEU A 1193 -50.89 -52.64 9.30
N ARG A 1194 -51.58 -51.51 9.47
CA ARG A 1194 -51.22 -50.49 10.45
C ARG A 1194 -52.12 -50.60 11.67
N GLY A 1195 -51.54 -50.92 12.82
CA GLY A 1195 -52.21 -51.02 14.11
C GLY A 1195 -52.03 -49.75 14.93
N ASP A 1196 -53.13 -49.09 15.29
CA ASP A 1196 -53.19 -47.94 16.17
C ASP A 1196 -53.86 -48.35 17.49
N ILE A 1197 -53.15 -48.32 18.62
CA ILE A 1197 -53.72 -48.65 19.93
C ILE A 1197 -53.73 -47.41 20.81
N LEU A 1198 -54.90 -47.06 21.32
CA LEU A 1198 -55.14 -46.04 22.32
C LEU A 1198 -55.57 -46.69 23.63
N VAL A 1199 -54.79 -46.49 24.69
CA VAL A 1199 -55.15 -46.85 26.06
C VAL A 1199 -55.44 -45.57 26.83
N ALA A 1200 -56.61 -45.45 27.43
CA ALA A 1200 -56.98 -44.30 28.25
C ALA A 1200 -57.56 -44.77 29.60
N GLY A 1201 -57.00 -44.22 30.68
CA GLY A 1201 -57.51 -44.40 32.03
C GLY A 1201 -58.08 -43.09 32.55
N THR A 1202 -59.26 -43.16 33.17
CA THR A 1202 -59.89 -42.02 33.85
C THR A 1202 -60.16 -42.41 35.29
N VAL A 1203 -59.80 -41.52 36.20
CA VAL A 1203 -60.15 -41.61 37.62
C VAL A 1203 -61.03 -40.41 37.95
N THR A 1204 -62.22 -40.69 38.46
CA THR A 1204 -63.16 -39.68 38.96
C THR A 1204 -63.27 -39.83 40.47
N VAL A 1205 -63.05 -38.75 41.20
CA VAL A 1205 -63.21 -38.67 42.65
C VAL A 1205 -64.29 -37.64 42.96
N ALA A 1206 -65.27 -38.08 43.75
CA ALA A 1206 -66.33 -37.26 44.30
C ALA A 1206 -67.01 -36.35 43.26
N TRP A 1207 -67.26 -36.87 42.04
CA TRP A 1207 -68.09 -36.26 40.98
C TRP A 1207 -67.62 -34.87 40.51
N ALA A 1208 -66.65 -34.26 41.21
CA ALA A 1208 -66.12 -32.93 41.03
C ALA A 1208 -64.72 -32.91 40.41
N VAL A 1209 -63.93 -34.00 40.56
CA VAL A 1209 -62.55 -34.05 40.03
C VAL A 1209 -62.38 -35.30 39.17
N THR A 1210 -62.15 -35.09 37.87
CA THR A 1210 -61.87 -36.16 36.91
C THR A 1210 -60.50 -35.94 36.26
N LYS A 1211 -59.59 -36.91 36.43
CA LYS A 1211 -58.26 -36.90 35.79
C LYS A 1211 -58.17 -38.05 34.79
N ARG A 1212 -57.88 -37.73 33.54
CA ARG A 1212 -57.69 -38.69 32.44
C ARG A 1212 -56.23 -38.70 32.00
N LYS A 1213 -55.67 -39.88 31.75
CA LYS A 1213 -54.36 -40.06 31.14
C LYS A 1213 -54.48 -41.09 30.02
N SER A 1214 -53.89 -40.81 28.86
CA SER A 1214 -53.94 -41.68 27.70
C SER A 1214 -52.58 -41.86 27.04
N PHE A 1215 -52.39 -43.03 26.44
CA PHE A 1215 -51.21 -43.43 25.69
C PHE A 1215 -51.64 -43.96 24.33
N ARG A 1216 -51.02 -43.48 23.25
CA ARG A 1216 -51.27 -43.95 21.89
C ARG A 1216 -49.97 -44.51 21.31
N THR A 1217 -50.04 -45.67 20.69
CA THR A 1217 -48.95 -46.26 19.92
C THR A 1217 -49.45 -46.72 18.56
N THR A 1218 -48.56 -46.68 17.58
CA THR A 1218 -48.86 -47.09 16.20
C THR A 1218 -47.74 -48.00 15.71
N TYR A 1219 -48.08 -49.12 15.08
CA TYR A 1219 -47.11 -50.08 14.54
C TYR A 1219 -47.58 -50.63 13.19
N ASP A 1220 -46.63 -50.94 12.31
CA ASP A 1220 -46.90 -51.52 10.99
C ASP A 1220 -46.45 -52.98 10.95
N VAL A 1221 -47.29 -53.87 10.43
CA VAL A 1221 -47.00 -55.30 10.25
C VAL A 1221 -47.20 -55.66 8.78
N LYS A 1222 -46.17 -56.18 8.12
CA LYS A 1222 -46.29 -56.73 6.78
C LYS A 1222 -46.71 -58.19 6.86
N VAL A 1223 -47.78 -58.55 6.19
CA VAL A 1223 -48.31 -59.93 6.12
C VAL A 1223 -48.42 -60.37 4.66
N GLY A 1224 -48.11 -61.64 4.42
CA GLY A 1224 -48.26 -62.26 3.10
C GLY A 1224 -49.74 -62.38 2.70
N TRP A 1225 -50.02 -62.22 1.42
CA TRP A 1225 -51.36 -62.20 0.85
C TRP A 1225 -52.23 -63.42 1.24
N GLU A 1226 -51.64 -64.61 1.35
CA GLU A 1226 -52.37 -65.83 1.73
C GLU A 1226 -52.93 -65.80 3.17
N MET A 1227 -52.19 -65.24 4.12
CA MET A 1227 -52.68 -65.06 5.51
C MET A 1227 -53.85 -64.08 5.56
N LEU A 1228 -53.83 -63.06 4.70
CA LEU A 1228 -54.84 -62.02 4.65
C LEU A 1228 -56.16 -62.54 4.05
N LEU A 1229 -56.07 -63.39 3.02
CA LEU A 1229 -57.20 -64.14 2.46
C LEU A 1229 -57.83 -65.12 3.48
N ALA A 1230 -57.02 -65.77 4.31
CA ALA A 1230 -57.52 -66.63 5.38
C ALA A 1230 -58.29 -65.83 6.44
N GLY A 1231 -57.79 -64.66 6.83
CA GLY A 1231 -58.48 -63.72 7.74
C GLY A 1231 -59.77 -63.16 7.15
N ALA A 1232 -59.80 -62.87 5.84
CA ALA A 1232 -60.99 -62.41 5.12
C ALA A 1232 -62.09 -63.48 5.08
N LYS A 1233 -61.75 -64.73 4.76
CA LYS A 1233 -62.70 -65.86 4.75
C LYS A 1233 -63.29 -66.16 6.13
N ALA A 1234 -62.54 -65.88 7.18
CA ALA A 1234 -62.99 -66.02 8.57
C ALA A 1234 -63.85 -64.83 9.06
N GLY A 1235 -64.04 -63.78 8.24
CA GLY A 1235 -64.80 -62.58 8.61
C GLY A 1235 -64.07 -61.66 9.60
N ILE A 1236 -62.75 -61.84 9.76
CA ILE A 1236 -61.91 -61.12 10.73
C ILE A 1236 -61.34 -59.83 10.12
N LEU A 1237 -61.15 -59.78 8.80
CA LEU A 1237 -60.63 -58.62 8.09
C LEU A 1237 -61.54 -58.26 6.90
N PRO A 1238 -61.92 -56.99 6.73
CA PRO A 1238 -62.61 -56.53 5.53
C PRO A 1238 -61.59 -56.44 4.40
N VAL A 1239 -61.64 -57.38 3.46
CA VAL A 1239 -60.89 -57.31 2.21
C VAL A 1239 -61.91 -57.09 1.10
N PRO A 1240 -61.76 -56.06 0.25
CA PRO A 1240 -62.71 -55.78 -0.83
C PRO A 1240 -62.79 -56.92 -1.85
#